data_AF-A0A6P7G885-F1
#
_entry.id   AF-A0A6P7G885-F1
#
_cell.length_a   1.000
_cell.length_b   1.000
_cell.length_c   1.000
_cell.angle_alpha   90.00
_cell.angle_beta   90.00
_cell.angle_gamma   90.00
#
_symmetry.space_group_name_H-M   'P 1'
#
loop_
_entity.id
_entity.type
_entity.pdbx_description
1 polymer ?
#
loop_
_entity_poly.entity_id
_entity_poly.type
_entity_poly.pdbx_seq_one_letter_code
_entity_poly.pdbx_strand_id
1 'polypeptide(L)'
;MANLKPGSQNTRKKVQVSMVICEAEEKRHRSGVNALQLDPALDRLYSAGRDSIIRVYEHERFLHGMEHHTDWVNDIVLCCGGKHLISASSDTTVKVWNAHKGFCMSTLRTHKDYVKALAYAKDREQVASAGLDKSIYLWDINTLTALTASNNTVTTSSLVGSKESIYSLAMNPSGSIIVSGSTEKALRLWDPRTCAKLLKLKGHADNVKALVVSRDGNQCLSGSSDGSIKLWNLGSQRCVQTILVHTDSVWALLATESFSHVISGGRDKKVIMTDLKNISNSITVCVEDAPILKMCFTADHQAVWVSTSDSSIRCWKLPTEKHFKEEVRMPTNPLSLIQGGAAIRQAVVLNDKRHILTKDAQDNVAIYDVLRARKIEDLGQVNFQEEEKNRFKMIYVPNWFNIDLKTGMLTIHLGQDEVDCFSAWLSARDVGIKDAPDPDHKVNYGKLLLQALFEHWRGVETDPEHSLYFSVPKHIPLILSEVGGRTLYRVLVGDTSGETENTLLSETVPNWVISNIEDNSQNKFIKVQFYLQPHSSVPSHLLKQDRMKKPDRLVANDFIQCRKVAEHILEKLLGDGTASSPGCGDADTSSPSNNGYNVDQIELTCNEQVLDPLMDLRTVKHFIWKSSSDLTLYYKIITK
;
A
#
# COMPACT_ATOMS: atom_id res chain seq x y z
N MET A 1 -17.44 48.70 5.54
CA MET A 1 -16.84 47.88 6.60
C MET A 1 -17.67 46.62 6.76
N ALA A 2 -17.28 45.53 6.10
CA ALA A 2 -17.86 44.21 6.27
C ALA A 2 -16.71 43.25 6.59
N ASN A 3 -16.74 42.67 7.78
CA ASN A 3 -15.72 41.76 8.28
C ASN A 3 -15.71 40.47 7.46
N LEU A 4 -14.70 40.31 6.60
CA LEU A 4 -14.28 39.03 6.07
C LEU A 4 -13.66 38.23 7.21
N LYS A 5 -14.34 37.15 7.64
CA LYS A 5 -13.73 36.11 8.48
C LYS A 5 -12.53 35.54 7.71
N PRO A 6 -11.34 35.42 8.32
CA PRO A 6 -10.24 34.72 7.69
C PRO A 6 -10.64 33.25 7.51
N GLY A 7 -10.58 32.79 6.26
CA GLY A 7 -10.87 31.42 5.90
C GLY A 7 -10.01 30.45 6.71
N SER A 8 -10.64 29.33 7.07
CA SER A 8 -10.00 28.09 7.52
C SER A 8 -8.61 27.94 6.88
N GLN A 9 -7.57 27.92 7.70
CA GLN A 9 -6.24 27.49 7.26
C GLN A 9 -6.41 26.15 6.54
N ASN A 10 -6.15 26.13 5.23
CA ASN A 10 -6.05 24.91 4.46
C ASN A 10 -4.77 24.23 4.96
N THR A 11 -4.86 23.41 6.01
CA THR A 11 -3.75 22.58 6.47
C THR A 11 -3.35 21.72 5.29
N ARG A 12 -2.24 22.06 4.62
CA ARG A 12 -1.67 21.27 3.52
C ARG A 12 -1.54 19.85 4.07
N LYS A 13 -2.23 18.89 3.44
CA LYS A 13 -2.20 17.50 3.91
C LYS A 13 -0.75 17.02 3.88
N LYS A 14 -0.33 16.32 4.95
CA LYS A 14 1.01 15.73 5.03
C LYS A 14 1.26 14.83 3.83
N VAL A 15 2.45 14.91 3.26
CA VAL A 15 2.90 14.09 2.12
C VAL A 15 3.86 13.02 2.65
N GLN A 16 3.56 11.77 2.35
CA GLN A 16 4.39 10.61 2.65
C GLN A 16 5.13 10.16 1.39
N VAL A 17 6.31 9.58 1.59
CA VAL A 17 7.09 8.89 0.55
C VAL A 17 6.83 7.40 0.68
N SER A 18 6.67 6.68 -0.41
CA SER A 18 6.42 5.24 -0.38
C SER A 18 7.20 4.53 -1.47
N MET A 19 7.58 3.29 -1.20
CA MET A 19 8.23 2.42 -2.18
C MET A 19 7.62 1.02 -2.16
N VAL A 20 7.71 0.31 -3.27
CA VAL A 20 7.26 -1.08 -3.38
C VAL A 20 8.46 -1.97 -3.66
N ILE A 21 8.70 -2.96 -2.78
CA ILE A 21 9.76 -3.94 -2.99
C ILE A 21 9.22 -5.04 -3.90
N CYS A 22 9.59 -4.98 -5.18
CA CYS A 22 9.13 -5.88 -6.24
C CYS A 22 10.26 -6.25 -7.21
N GLU A 23 9.99 -7.21 -8.08
CA GLU A 23 10.84 -7.50 -9.23
C GLU A 23 10.70 -6.40 -10.31
N ALA A 24 11.59 -6.39 -11.29
CA ALA A 24 11.54 -5.42 -12.38
C ALA A 24 10.35 -5.64 -13.31
N GLU A 25 9.85 -6.88 -13.41
CA GLU A 25 8.69 -7.23 -14.24
C GLU A 25 7.80 -8.25 -13.52
N GLU A 26 6.68 -7.79 -12.96
CA GLU A 26 5.73 -8.64 -12.26
C GLU A 26 4.74 -9.29 -13.27
N LYS A 27 5.16 -10.35 -13.96
CA LYS A 27 4.39 -11.03 -15.04
C LYS A 27 3.04 -11.60 -14.60
N ARG A 28 2.93 -11.96 -13.32
CA ARG A 28 1.73 -12.59 -12.74
C ARG A 28 1.09 -11.65 -11.74
N HIS A 29 -0.25 -11.71 -11.64
CA HIS A 29 -0.96 -10.97 -10.60
C HIS A 29 -0.47 -11.41 -9.21
N ARG A 30 -0.22 -10.44 -8.32
CA ARG A 30 0.19 -10.66 -6.93
C ARG A 30 -0.97 -10.53 -5.94
N SER A 31 -2.18 -10.31 -6.44
CA SER A 31 -3.41 -10.23 -5.65
C SER A 31 -4.61 -10.53 -6.56
N GLY A 32 -5.83 -10.50 -6.01
CA GLY A 32 -7.06 -10.79 -6.76
C GLY A 32 -7.27 -9.87 -7.97
N VAL A 33 -8.03 -10.34 -8.96
CA VAL A 33 -8.30 -9.58 -10.19
C VAL A 33 -9.73 -9.02 -10.14
N ASN A 34 -9.89 -7.70 -10.14
CA ASN A 34 -11.18 -7.04 -9.94
C ASN A 34 -12.02 -6.91 -11.22
N ALA A 35 -11.38 -6.83 -12.38
CA ALA A 35 -12.08 -6.64 -13.66
C ALA A 35 -11.32 -7.25 -14.83
N LEU A 36 -12.08 -7.61 -15.87
CA LEU A 36 -11.61 -8.23 -17.10
C LEU A 36 -12.27 -7.54 -18.30
N GLN A 37 -11.52 -7.35 -19.38
CA GLN A 37 -12.01 -6.90 -20.67
C GLN A 37 -11.30 -7.66 -21.79
N LEU A 38 -12.05 -8.14 -22.78
CA LEU A 38 -11.50 -8.81 -23.95
C LEU A 38 -11.60 -7.90 -25.17
N ASP A 39 -10.50 -7.77 -25.91
CA ASP A 39 -10.50 -7.23 -27.26
C ASP A 39 -10.68 -8.39 -28.25
N PRO A 40 -11.85 -8.54 -28.90
CA PRO A 40 -12.11 -9.63 -29.82
C PRO A 40 -11.37 -9.48 -31.16
N ALA A 41 -10.90 -8.27 -31.52
CA ALA A 41 -10.20 -8.05 -32.79
C ALA A 41 -8.75 -8.52 -32.74
N LEU A 42 -8.12 -8.41 -31.56
CA LEU A 42 -6.73 -8.82 -31.33
C LEU A 42 -6.61 -10.07 -30.46
N ASP A 43 -7.73 -10.60 -29.97
CA ASP A 43 -7.80 -11.68 -28.99
C ASP A 43 -6.94 -11.42 -27.74
N ARG A 44 -7.04 -10.19 -27.21
CA ARG A 44 -6.27 -9.74 -26.06
C ARG A 44 -7.15 -9.60 -24.82
N LEU A 45 -6.77 -10.28 -23.75
CA LEU A 45 -7.42 -10.16 -22.45
C LEU A 45 -6.67 -9.14 -21.59
N TYR A 46 -7.39 -8.11 -21.16
CA TYR A 46 -6.94 -7.11 -20.20
C TYR A 46 -7.50 -7.47 -18.83
N SER A 47 -6.65 -7.39 -17.82
CA SER A 47 -6.99 -7.78 -16.45
C SER A 47 -6.53 -6.72 -15.46
N ALA A 48 -7.44 -6.29 -14.58
CA ALA A 48 -7.21 -5.24 -13.60
C ALA A 48 -6.93 -5.85 -12.22
N GLY A 49 -5.66 -5.81 -11.79
CA GLY A 49 -5.23 -6.39 -10.54
C GLY A 49 -5.48 -5.52 -9.31
N ARG A 50 -5.75 -6.16 -8.18
CA ARG A 50 -5.63 -5.55 -6.85
C ARG A 50 -4.18 -5.23 -6.49
N ASP A 51 -3.22 -5.75 -7.24
CA ASP A 51 -1.81 -5.41 -7.11
C ASP A 51 -1.42 -4.09 -7.80
N SER A 52 -2.41 -3.27 -8.18
CA SER A 52 -2.30 -1.98 -8.87
C SER A 52 -1.86 -2.02 -10.34
N ILE A 53 -1.65 -3.22 -10.90
CA ILE A 53 -1.15 -3.41 -12.26
C ILE A 53 -2.27 -3.91 -13.17
N ILE A 54 -2.37 -3.33 -14.38
CA ILE A 54 -3.20 -3.87 -15.45
C ILE A 54 -2.31 -4.72 -16.34
N ARG A 55 -2.71 -5.95 -16.65
CA ARG A 55 -1.91 -6.87 -17.49
C ARG A 55 -2.67 -7.25 -18.74
N VAL A 56 -1.92 -7.35 -19.84
CA VAL A 56 -2.41 -7.75 -21.15
C VAL A 56 -1.89 -9.14 -21.48
N TYR A 57 -2.82 -10.02 -21.85
CA TYR A 57 -2.54 -11.40 -22.25
C TYR A 57 -3.06 -11.64 -23.66
N GLU A 58 -2.35 -12.49 -24.40
CA GLU A 58 -2.85 -13.13 -25.61
C GLU A 58 -2.98 -14.62 -25.28
N HIS A 59 -4.22 -15.12 -25.24
CA HIS A 59 -4.53 -16.41 -24.64
C HIS A 59 -4.04 -16.51 -23.18
N GLU A 60 -3.00 -17.31 -22.92
CA GLU A 60 -2.36 -17.49 -21.61
C GLU A 60 -1.01 -16.77 -21.51
N ARG A 61 -0.52 -16.19 -22.62
CA ARG A 61 0.79 -15.57 -22.71
C ARG A 61 0.73 -14.11 -22.24
N PHE A 62 1.53 -13.78 -21.24
CA PHE A 62 1.76 -12.40 -20.80
C PHE A 62 2.45 -11.60 -21.92
N LEU A 63 1.89 -10.43 -22.26
CA LEU A 63 2.47 -9.50 -23.22
C LEU A 63 3.23 -8.37 -22.52
N HIS A 64 2.54 -7.58 -21.70
CA HIS A 64 3.12 -6.47 -20.94
C HIS A 64 2.21 -6.04 -19.77
N GLY A 65 2.79 -5.34 -18.81
CA GLY A 65 2.09 -4.68 -17.71
C GLY A 65 1.94 -3.18 -17.97
N MET A 66 0.81 -2.61 -17.55
CA MET A 66 0.52 -1.18 -17.62
C MET A 66 0.51 -0.65 -16.18
N GLU A 67 1.64 -0.06 -15.77
CA GLU A 67 1.92 0.31 -14.39
C GLU A 67 1.86 1.82 -14.18
N HIS A 68 0.87 2.28 -13.43
CA HIS A 68 0.80 3.68 -13.01
C HIS A 68 -0.08 3.89 -11.77
N HIS A 69 -1.12 3.08 -11.60
CA HIS A 69 -1.89 3.08 -10.37
C HIS A 69 -1.02 2.65 -9.18
N THR A 70 -1.40 3.10 -7.99
CA THR A 70 -0.68 2.83 -6.72
C THR A 70 -1.54 2.08 -5.71
N ASP A 71 -2.77 1.76 -6.11
CA ASP A 71 -3.76 1.01 -5.34
C ASP A 71 -4.61 0.18 -6.30
N TRP A 72 -5.54 -0.61 -5.77
CA TRP A 72 -6.37 -1.56 -6.50
C TRP A 72 -7.00 -0.93 -7.74
N VAL A 73 -6.82 -1.55 -8.90
CA VAL A 73 -7.59 -1.19 -10.09
C VAL A 73 -8.93 -1.90 -9.96
N ASN A 74 -10.01 -1.15 -9.76
CA ASN A 74 -11.34 -1.66 -9.46
C ASN A 74 -12.13 -2.02 -10.71
N ASP A 75 -11.97 -1.27 -11.79
CA ASP A 75 -12.68 -1.52 -13.04
C ASP A 75 -11.88 -1.03 -14.25
N ILE A 76 -12.11 -1.65 -15.41
CA ILE A 76 -11.52 -1.28 -16.69
C ILE A 76 -12.53 -1.39 -17.82
N VAL A 77 -12.41 -0.49 -18.80
CA VAL A 77 -13.24 -0.43 -20.00
C VAL A 77 -12.34 -0.28 -21.22
N LEU A 78 -12.49 -1.17 -22.21
CA LEU A 78 -11.94 -0.99 -23.54
C LEU A 78 -12.91 -0.17 -24.40
N CYS A 79 -12.37 0.79 -25.14
CA CYS A 79 -13.14 1.71 -25.98
C CYS A 79 -12.46 1.98 -27.32
N CYS A 80 -13.15 2.68 -28.23
CA CYS A 80 -12.66 3.02 -29.56
C CYS A 80 -12.16 1.80 -30.37
N GLY A 81 -12.88 0.69 -30.28
CA GLY A 81 -12.50 -0.58 -30.93
C GLY A 81 -11.19 -1.17 -30.42
N GLY A 82 -10.91 -1.10 -29.11
CA GLY A 82 -9.73 -1.69 -28.48
C GLY A 82 -8.50 -0.77 -28.46
N LYS A 83 -8.57 0.43 -29.05
CA LYS A 83 -7.44 1.38 -29.09
C LYS A 83 -7.10 1.99 -27.73
N HIS A 84 -8.12 2.24 -26.92
CA HIS A 84 -8.00 2.94 -25.66
C HIS A 84 -8.58 2.13 -24.52
N LEU A 85 -7.99 2.28 -23.34
CA LEU A 85 -8.47 1.69 -22.11
C LEU A 85 -8.69 2.81 -21.09
N ILE A 86 -9.79 2.74 -20.35
CA ILE A 86 -10.05 3.58 -19.19
C ILE A 86 -10.03 2.69 -17.95
N SER A 87 -9.34 3.13 -16.90
CA SER A 87 -9.26 2.41 -15.62
C SER A 87 -9.71 3.28 -14.46
N ALA A 88 -10.31 2.64 -13.46
CA ALA A 88 -10.74 3.24 -12.20
C ALA A 88 -10.02 2.56 -11.03
N SER A 89 -9.46 3.33 -10.10
CA SER A 89 -8.67 2.79 -8.99
C SER A 89 -9.07 3.34 -7.62
N SER A 90 -8.69 2.59 -6.59
CA SER A 90 -8.71 3.02 -5.19
C SER A 90 -7.69 4.13 -4.90
N ASP A 91 -6.78 4.45 -5.81
CA ASP A 91 -5.89 5.62 -5.68
C ASP A 91 -6.59 6.97 -5.93
N THR A 92 -7.93 6.96 -6.03
CA THR A 92 -8.85 8.07 -6.31
C THR A 92 -8.79 8.61 -7.74
N THR A 93 -8.06 7.97 -8.65
CA THR A 93 -7.89 8.43 -10.03
C THR A 93 -8.60 7.56 -11.06
N VAL A 94 -8.95 8.20 -12.17
CA VAL A 94 -9.30 7.52 -13.43
C VAL A 94 -8.16 7.77 -14.42
N LYS A 95 -7.66 6.74 -15.07
CA LYS A 95 -6.56 6.86 -16.04
C LYS A 95 -7.02 6.48 -17.43
N VAL A 96 -6.49 7.21 -18.40
CA VAL A 96 -6.69 6.99 -19.84
C VAL A 96 -5.41 6.39 -20.39
N TRP A 97 -5.53 5.31 -21.15
CA TRP A 97 -4.39 4.56 -21.65
C TRP A 97 -4.47 4.35 -23.15
N ASN A 98 -3.30 4.26 -23.77
CA ASN A 98 -3.17 3.62 -25.07
C ASN A 98 -3.08 2.12 -24.84
N ALA A 99 -4.13 1.38 -25.19
CA ALA A 99 -4.21 -0.05 -24.88
C ALA A 99 -3.24 -0.89 -25.74
N HIS A 100 -2.98 -0.48 -26.98
CA HIS A 100 -2.05 -1.18 -27.86
C HIS A 100 -0.59 -1.04 -27.46
N LYS A 101 -0.19 0.17 -27.02
CA LYS A 101 1.20 0.49 -26.64
C LYS A 101 1.47 0.32 -25.15
N GLY A 102 0.44 0.24 -24.32
CA GLY A 102 0.57 -0.08 -22.88
C GLY A 102 0.98 1.08 -21.97
N PHE A 103 0.81 2.35 -22.38
CA PHE A 103 1.20 3.51 -21.55
C PHE A 103 0.00 4.40 -21.17
N CYS A 104 0.14 5.08 -20.02
CA CYS A 104 -0.85 6.02 -19.51
C CYS A 104 -0.73 7.36 -20.24
N MET A 105 -1.83 7.82 -20.84
CA MET A 105 -1.91 9.10 -21.56
C MET A 105 -2.31 10.25 -20.63
N SER A 106 -3.24 10.02 -19.71
CA SER A 106 -3.79 11.07 -18.85
C SER A 106 -4.31 10.52 -17.53
N THR A 107 -4.26 11.33 -16.47
CA THR A 107 -4.78 11.01 -15.13
C THR A 107 -5.81 12.04 -14.71
N LEU A 108 -7.06 11.61 -14.57
CA LEU A 108 -8.20 12.40 -14.14
C LEU A 108 -8.31 12.31 -12.61
N ARG A 109 -8.21 13.46 -11.93
CA ARG A 109 -8.15 13.56 -10.45
C ARG A 109 -9.38 14.24 -9.85
N THR A 110 -10.55 13.97 -10.42
CA THR A 110 -11.82 14.61 -10.02
C THR A 110 -12.51 13.91 -8.87
N HIS A 111 -12.35 12.58 -8.76
CA HIS A 111 -12.89 11.82 -7.65
C HIS A 111 -12.14 12.12 -6.35
N LYS A 112 -12.87 12.08 -5.24
CA LYS A 112 -12.35 12.42 -3.90
C LYS A 112 -12.12 11.20 -3.01
N ASP A 113 -12.51 10.03 -3.49
CA ASP A 113 -12.44 8.74 -2.80
C ASP A 113 -12.34 7.63 -3.87
N TYR A 114 -12.33 6.36 -3.46
CA TYR A 114 -12.05 5.23 -4.34
C TYR A 114 -13.05 5.16 -5.50
N VAL A 115 -12.53 5.08 -6.73
CA VAL A 115 -13.36 4.91 -7.93
C VAL A 115 -13.62 3.42 -8.10
N LYS A 116 -14.89 3.02 -8.03
CA LYS A 116 -15.29 1.61 -7.90
C LYS A 116 -15.79 1.00 -9.19
N ALA A 117 -16.42 1.78 -10.06
CA ALA A 117 -17.09 1.25 -11.25
C ALA A 117 -16.95 2.21 -12.43
N LEU A 118 -16.87 1.61 -13.62
CA LEU A 118 -16.95 2.30 -14.90
C LEU A 118 -18.18 1.81 -15.67
N ALA A 119 -18.74 2.66 -16.50
CA ALA A 119 -19.75 2.27 -17.48
C ALA A 119 -19.44 2.89 -18.84
N TYR A 120 -19.89 2.24 -19.91
CA TYR A 120 -19.50 2.59 -21.27
C TYR A 120 -20.68 2.56 -22.22
N ALA A 121 -20.87 3.65 -22.97
CA ALA A 121 -21.78 3.76 -24.09
C ALA A 121 -21.00 3.73 -25.40
N LYS A 122 -20.98 2.55 -26.03
CA LYS A 122 -20.21 2.28 -27.25
C LYS A 122 -20.54 3.20 -28.42
N ASP A 123 -21.81 3.49 -28.67
CA ASP A 123 -22.22 4.24 -29.87
C ASP A 123 -21.86 5.73 -29.79
N ARG A 124 -21.58 6.23 -28.58
CA ARG A 124 -21.19 7.63 -28.33
C ARG A 124 -19.72 7.78 -27.91
N GLU A 125 -19.00 6.67 -27.73
CA GLU A 125 -17.67 6.66 -27.13
C GLU A 125 -17.63 7.48 -25.82
N GLN A 126 -18.64 7.27 -24.95
CA GLN A 126 -18.78 7.96 -23.68
C GLN A 126 -18.57 6.98 -22.52
N VAL A 127 -17.75 7.37 -21.54
CA VAL A 127 -17.51 6.61 -20.32
C VAL A 127 -18.03 7.37 -19.12
N ALA A 128 -18.58 6.65 -18.15
CA ALA A 128 -18.93 7.18 -16.85
C ALA A 128 -18.07 6.53 -15.76
N SER A 129 -17.69 7.30 -14.74
CA SER A 129 -16.96 6.81 -13.58
C SER A 129 -17.70 7.13 -12.28
N ALA A 130 -17.74 6.18 -11.36
CA ALA A 130 -18.40 6.34 -10.08
C ALA A 130 -17.64 5.65 -8.94
N GLY A 131 -17.79 6.18 -7.73
CA GLY A 131 -17.02 5.70 -6.57
C GLY A 131 -17.67 5.95 -5.22
N LEU A 132 -16.83 5.82 -4.18
CA LEU A 132 -17.24 6.00 -2.79
C LEU A 132 -17.53 7.46 -2.45
N ASP A 133 -17.04 8.40 -3.27
CA ASP A 133 -17.31 9.84 -3.19
C ASP A 133 -18.72 10.24 -3.63
N LYS A 134 -19.57 9.24 -3.94
CA LYS A 134 -20.99 9.37 -4.27
C LYS A 134 -21.25 10.15 -5.57
N SER A 135 -20.19 10.46 -6.32
CA SER A 135 -20.24 11.26 -7.52
C SER A 135 -20.17 10.35 -8.74
N ILE A 136 -20.85 10.74 -9.82
CA ILE A 136 -20.73 10.11 -11.13
C ILE A 136 -20.27 11.17 -12.11
N TYR A 137 -19.15 10.95 -12.79
CA TYR A 137 -18.66 11.83 -13.84
C TYR A 137 -18.81 11.17 -15.20
N LEU A 138 -19.14 11.97 -16.21
CA LEU A 138 -19.23 11.58 -17.60
C LEU A 138 -18.05 12.15 -18.37
N TRP A 139 -17.50 11.31 -19.24
CA TRP A 139 -16.29 11.57 -20.01
C TRP A 139 -16.52 11.20 -21.46
N ASP A 140 -16.24 12.14 -22.37
CA ASP A 140 -16.13 11.84 -23.79
C ASP A 140 -14.71 11.38 -24.10
N ILE A 141 -14.57 10.15 -24.62
CA ILE A 141 -13.27 9.54 -24.89
C ILE A 141 -12.55 10.27 -26.01
N ASN A 142 -13.26 10.81 -27.00
CA ASN A 142 -12.63 11.55 -28.09
C ASN A 142 -11.98 12.83 -27.56
N THR A 143 -12.66 13.52 -26.64
CA THR A 143 -12.09 14.68 -25.94
C THR A 143 -10.89 14.29 -25.08
N LEU A 144 -10.98 13.18 -24.32
CA LEU A 144 -9.88 12.71 -23.46
C LEU A 144 -8.64 12.26 -24.24
N THR A 145 -8.82 11.64 -25.40
CA THR A 145 -7.72 11.14 -26.24
C THR A 145 -7.08 12.24 -27.08
N ALA A 146 -7.80 13.35 -27.31
CA ALA A 146 -7.31 14.56 -27.96
C ALA A 146 -6.57 15.53 -27.01
N LEU A 147 -6.40 15.19 -25.73
CA LEU A 147 -5.64 16.01 -24.79
C LEU A 147 -4.17 16.05 -25.18
N THR A 148 -3.62 17.27 -25.21
CA THR A 148 -2.20 17.54 -25.51
C THR A 148 -1.65 18.51 -24.47
N ALA A 149 -0.33 18.77 -24.49
CA ALA A 149 0.28 19.79 -23.63
C ALA A 149 -0.35 21.18 -23.81
N SER A 150 -0.88 21.49 -25.00
CA SER A 150 -1.54 22.76 -25.30
C SER A 150 -3.05 22.76 -25.02
N ASN A 151 -3.69 21.59 -24.92
CA ASN A 151 -5.11 21.44 -24.62
C ASN A 151 -5.30 20.46 -23.46
N ASN A 152 -5.11 20.95 -22.23
CA ASN A 152 -5.14 20.16 -21.00
C ASN A 152 -6.42 20.36 -20.15
N THR A 153 -7.41 21.09 -20.68
CA THR A 153 -8.67 21.37 -19.97
C THR A 153 -9.73 20.33 -20.32
N VAL A 154 -10.26 19.65 -19.31
CA VAL A 154 -11.39 18.70 -19.46
C VAL A 154 -12.62 19.28 -18.79
N THR A 155 -13.71 19.47 -19.53
CA THR A 155 -15.01 19.81 -18.96
C THR A 155 -15.61 18.60 -18.28
N THR A 156 -15.94 18.72 -16.99
CA THR A 156 -16.54 17.63 -16.22
C THR A 156 -18.06 17.78 -16.21
N SER A 157 -18.76 16.74 -16.66
CA SER A 157 -20.21 16.64 -16.47
C SER A 157 -20.49 15.66 -15.33
N SER A 158 -21.22 16.09 -14.31
CA SER A 158 -21.52 15.26 -13.13
C SER A 158 -23.00 14.96 -12.99
N LEU A 159 -23.36 13.71 -12.69
CA LEU A 159 -24.72 13.34 -12.35
C LEU A 159 -24.93 13.46 -10.84
N VAL A 160 -25.75 14.42 -10.46
CA VAL A 160 -26.06 14.66 -9.04
C VAL A 160 -27.22 13.75 -8.63
N GLY A 161 -27.16 13.23 -7.41
CA GLY A 161 -28.32 12.60 -6.78
C GLY A 161 -28.00 11.45 -5.84
N SER A 162 -26.91 10.71 -6.05
CA SER A 162 -26.56 9.60 -5.17
C SER A 162 -26.34 10.11 -3.75
N LYS A 163 -26.93 9.43 -2.76
CA LYS A 163 -26.78 9.77 -1.34
C LYS A 163 -25.70 8.93 -0.66
N GLU A 164 -25.36 7.80 -1.28
CA GLU A 164 -24.51 6.76 -0.73
C GLU A 164 -23.41 6.35 -1.72
N SER A 165 -22.43 5.61 -1.21
CA SER A 165 -21.28 5.12 -1.97
C SER A 165 -21.72 4.19 -3.09
N ILE A 166 -21.19 4.43 -4.30
CA ILE A 166 -21.58 3.73 -5.52
C ILE A 166 -20.61 2.56 -5.74
N TYR A 167 -21.17 1.38 -6.00
CA TYR A 167 -20.40 0.13 -6.19
C TYR A 167 -20.52 -0.45 -7.59
N SER A 168 -21.57 -0.08 -8.33
CA SER A 168 -21.79 -0.56 -9.69
C SER A 168 -22.38 0.54 -10.58
N LEU A 169 -22.03 0.49 -11.86
CA LEU A 169 -22.48 1.43 -12.87
C LEU A 169 -22.67 0.66 -14.17
N ALA A 170 -23.72 0.99 -14.93
CA ALA A 170 -23.96 0.43 -16.25
C ALA A 170 -24.62 1.47 -17.16
N MET A 171 -24.27 1.41 -18.45
CA MET A 171 -24.86 2.24 -19.51
C MET A 171 -25.31 1.34 -20.64
N ASN A 172 -26.33 1.75 -21.37
CA ASN A 172 -26.68 1.09 -22.62
C ASN A 172 -25.78 1.59 -23.78
N PRO A 173 -25.59 0.80 -24.86
CA PRO A 173 -24.70 1.17 -25.96
C PRO A 173 -25.02 2.53 -26.60
N SER A 174 -26.30 2.87 -26.74
CA SER A 174 -26.73 4.16 -27.33
C SER A 174 -26.46 5.38 -26.43
N GLY A 175 -26.12 5.17 -25.15
CA GLY A 175 -25.94 6.22 -24.16
C GLY A 175 -27.22 7.01 -23.89
N SER A 176 -28.37 6.35 -23.85
CA SER A 176 -29.64 6.98 -23.47
C SER A 176 -29.95 6.86 -21.98
N ILE A 177 -29.37 5.85 -21.31
CA ILE A 177 -29.61 5.57 -19.90
C ILE A 177 -28.31 5.18 -19.22
N ILE A 178 -28.12 5.70 -18.01
CA ILE A 178 -27.12 5.23 -17.05
C ILE A 178 -27.82 4.79 -15.75
N VAL A 179 -27.38 3.66 -15.21
CA VAL A 179 -27.91 3.06 -13.98
C VAL A 179 -26.79 2.93 -12.96
N SER A 180 -27.01 3.36 -11.72
CA SER A 180 -26.07 3.17 -10.61
C SER A 180 -26.63 2.27 -9.53
N GLY A 181 -25.79 1.39 -8.98
CA GLY A 181 -26.06 0.58 -7.79
C GLY A 181 -25.17 1.01 -6.62
N SER A 182 -25.77 1.12 -5.44
CA SER A 182 -25.12 1.68 -4.24
C SER A 182 -25.56 0.96 -2.98
N THR A 183 -24.96 1.32 -1.85
CA THR A 183 -25.41 0.92 -0.51
C THR A 183 -26.78 1.53 -0.12
N GLU A 184 -27.37 2.41 -0.97
CA GLU A 184 -28.76 2.85 -0.83
C GLU A 184 -29.78 1.73 -1.14
N LYS A 185 -29.32 0.55 -1.59
CA LYS A 185 -30.15 -0.65 -1.88
C LYS A 185 -31.18 -0.42 -3.00
N ALA A 186 -31.04 0.69 -3.71
CA ALA A 186 -31.91 1.11 -4.79
C ALA A 186 -31.07 1.44 -6.02
N LEU A 187 -31.66 1.23 -7.19
CA LEU A 187 -31.07 1.65 -8.46
C LEU A 187 -31.52 3.07 -8.75
N ARG A 188 -30.61 3.89 -9.25
CA ARG A 188 -30.92 5.24 -9.75
C ARG A 188 -30.56 5.32 -11.21
N LEU A 189 -31.42 6.01 -11.96
CA LEU A 189 -31.31 6.14 -13.39
C LEU A 189 -31.27 7.61 -13.80
N TRP A 190 -30.43 7.91 -14.78
CA TRP A 190 -30.32 9.23 -15.39
C TRP A 190 -30.26 9.11 -16.91
N ASP A 191 -30.60 10.20 -17.60
CA ASP A 191 -30.26 10.40 -19.00
C ASP A 191 -28.91 11.12 -19.06
N PRO A 192 -27.83 10.47 -19.53
CA PRO A 192 -26.49 11.06 -19.54
C PRO A 192 -26.37 12.25 -20.52
N ARG A 193 -27.34 12.46 -21.43
CA ARG A 193 -27.32 13.54 -22.42
C ARG A 193 -27.81 14.86 -21.82
N THR A 194 -28.82 14.78 -20.97
CA THR A 194 -29.44 15.93 -20.31
C THR A 194 -29.00 16.08 -18.85
N CYS A 195 -28.28 15.09 -18.32
CA CYS A 195 -27.96 14.93 -16.89
C CYS A 195 -29.22 14.89 -15.99
N ALA A 196 -30.40 14.62 -16.57
CA ALA A 196 -31.66 14.59 -15.83
C ALA A 196 -31.83 13.27 -15.07
N LYS A 197 -32.39 13.35 -13.86
CA LYS A 197 -32.82 12.18 -13.09
C LYS A 197 -34.06 11.58 -13.73
N LEU A 198 -34.04 10.28 -14.00
CA LEU A 198 -35.17 9.56 -14.57
C LEU A 198 -35.95 8.83 -13.47
N LEU A 199 -35.33 7.83 -12.84
CA LEU A 199 -36.04 6.84 -12.02
C LEU A 199 -35.25 6.46 -10.78
N LYS A 200 -35.97 5.98 -9.76
CA LYS A 200 -35.42 5.30 -8.59
C LYS A 200 -36.15 3.97 -8.37
N LEU A 201 -35.48 2.87 -8.63
CA LEU A 201 -36.04 1.52 -8.50
C LEU A 201 -35.66 0.95 -7.13
N LYS A 202 -36.66 0.68 -6.30
CA LYS A 202 -36.49 0.06 -4.98
C LYS A 202 -36.85 -1.42 -5.06
N GLY A 203 -36.10 -2.26 -4.34
CA GLY A 203 -36.47 -3.67 -4.18
C GLY A 203 -35.35 -4.59 -3.70
N HIS A 204 -34.08 -4.17 -3.77
CA HIS A 204 -32.99 -4.91 -3.12
C HIS A 204 -32.97 -4.65 -1.61
N ALA A 205 -32.45 -5.62 -0.85
CA ALA A 205 -32.33 -5.56 0.60
C ALA A 205 -30.91 -5.17 1.06
N ASP A 206 -29.94 -5.16 0.14
CA ASP A 206 -28.54 -4.84 0.40
C ASP A 206 -27.87 -4.13 -0.81
N ASN A 207 -26.57 -3.90 -0.73
CA ASN A 207 -25.73 -3.22 -1.70
C ASN A 207 -25.77 -3.89 -3.08
N VAL A 208 -25.93 -3.08 -4.13
CA VAL A 208 -25.94 -3.55 -5.52
C VAL A 208 -24.53 -3.44 -6.13
N LYS A 209 -23.92 -4.59 -6.44
CA LYS A 209 -22.53 -4.69 -6.89
C LYS A 209 -22.37 -5.03 -8.38
N ALA A 210 -23.42 -5.51 -9.03
CA ALA A 210 -23.39 -5.80 -10.46
C ALA A 210 -24.62 -5.23 -11.17
N LEU A 211 -24.40 -4.65 -12.34
CA LEU A 211 -25.44 -4.11 -13.20
C LEU A 211 -25.16 -4.47 -14.66
N VAL A 212 -26.21 -4.84 -15.38
CA VAL A 212 -26.19 -5.02 -16.84
C VAL A 212 -27.45 -4.38 -17.41
N VAL A 213 -27.32 -3.62 -18.50
CA VAL A 213 -28.45 -2.97 -19.17
C VAL A 213 -28.60 -3.58 -20.56
N SER A 214 -29.84 -3.83 -20.98
CA SER A 214 -30.13 -4.34 -22.33
C SER A 214 -29.74 -3.31 -23.40
N ARG A 215 -29.48 -3.77 -24.63
CA ARG A 215 -29.05 -2.90 -25.73
C ARG A 215 -30.05 -1.77 -26.03
N ASP A 216 -31.34 -2.09 -25.97
CA ASP A 216 -32.44 -1.14 -26.17
C ASP A 216 -32.65 -0.18 -24.99
N GLY A 217 -32.04 -0.45 -23.83
CA GLY A 217 -32.24 0.34 -22.62
C GLY A 217 -33.62 0.15 -21.97
N ASN A 218 -34.38 -0.90 -22.31
CA ASN A 218 -35.69 -1.13 -21.70
C ASN A 218 -35.64 -2.06 -20.48
N GLN A 219 -34.57 -2.84 -20.33
CA GLN A 219 -34.40 -3.79 -19.24
C GLN A 219 -33.06 -3.62 -18.54
N CYS A 220 -33.03 -3.96 -17.25
CA CYS A 220 -31.81 -3.96 -16.46
C CYS A 220 -31.78 -5.20 -15.57
N LEU A 221 -30.62 -5.83 -15.47
CA LEU A 221 -30.31 -6.87 -14.49
C LEU A 221 -29.45 -6.27 -13.38
N SER A 222 -29.76 -6.60 -12.14
CA SER A 222 -28.96 -6.19 -10.99
C SER A 222 -28.66 -7.36 -10.05
N GLY A 223 -27.42 -7.44 -9.60
CA GLY A 223 -26.92 -8.44 -8.65
C GLY A 223 -26.53 -7.75 -7.36
N SER A 224 -27.02 -8.29 -6.24
CA SER A 224 -26.94 -7.65 -4.93
C SER A 224 -26.26 -8.54 -3.90
N SER A 225 -25.73 -7.90 -2.87
CA SER A 225 -25.22 -8.56 -1.67
C SER A 225 -26.29 -9.30 -0.87
N ASP A 226 -27.58 -9.08 -1.16
CA ASP A 226 -28.70 -9.86 -0.61
C ASP A 226 -28.83 -11.27 -1.24
N GLY A 227 -27.97 -11.63 -2.19
CA GLY A 227 -27.96 -12.92 -2.87
C GLY A 227 -28.98 -13.03 -4.02
N SER A 228 -29.79 -12.00 -4.26
CA SER A 228 -30.77 -11.97 -5.34
C SER A 228 -30.24 -11.31 -6.60
N ILE A 229 -30.74 -11.82 -7.73
CA ILE A 229 -30.62 -11.16 -9.04
C ILE A 229 -32.02 -10.68 -9.42
N LYS A 230 -32.15 -9.41 -9.81
CA LYS A 230 -33.44 -8.82 -10.19
C LYS A 230 -33.44 -8.37 -11.64
N LEU A 231 -34.51 -8.70 -12.35
CA LEU A 231 -34.81 -8.19 -13.68
C LEU A 231 -35.80 -7.04 -13.56
N TRP A 232 -35.42 -5.88 -14.07
CA TRP A 232 -36.20 -4.65 -14.06
C TRP A 232 -36.67 -4.32 -15.47
N ASN A 233 -37.91 -3.90 -15.59
CA ASN A 233 -38.42 -3.27 -16.80
C ASN A 233 -38.47 -1.75 -16.53
N LEU A 234 -37.68 -1.00 -17.30
CA LEU A 234 -37.45 0.43 -17.08
C LEU A 234 -38.66 1.27 -17.53
N GLY A 235 -39.40 0.83 -18.55
CA GLY A 235 -40.63 1.50 -19.00
C GLY A 235 -41.77 1.41 -17.99
N SER A 236 -41.94 0.24 -17.35
CA SER A 236 -42.93 0.02 -16.29
C SER A 236 -42.42 0.32 -14.88
N GLN A 237 -41.15 0.69 -14.74
CA GLN A 237 -40.51 1.14 -13.49
C GLN A 237 -40.61 0.15 -12.33
N ARG A 238 -40.63 -1.16 -12.62
CA ARG A 238 -40.81 -2.21 -11.61
C ARG A 238 -39.89 -3.40 -11.81
N CYS A 239 -39.70 -4.15 -10.72
CA CYS A 239 -39.08 -5.47 -10.76
C CYS A 239 -40.06 -6.45 -11.42
N VAL A 240 -39.63 -7.10 -12.49
CA VAL A 240 -40.40 -8.15 -13.18
C VAL A 240 -40.13 -9.51 -12.56
N GLN A 241 -38.87 -9.79 -12.24
CA GLN A 241 -38.42 -11.11 -11.81
C GLN A 241 -37.39 -11.01 -10.69
N THR A 242 -37.42 -11.95 -9.74
CA THR A 242 -36.37 -12.15 -8.73
C THR A 242 -35.86 -13.58 -8.83
N ILE A 243 -34.56 -13.73 -9.00
CA ILE A 243 -33.85 -14.99 -9.20
C ILE A 243 -33.00 -15.24 -7.95
N LEU A 244 -33.18 -16.39 -7.31
CA LEU A 244 -32.54 -16.78 -6.04
C LEU A 244 -31.76 -18.09 -6.23
N VAL A 245 -30.70 -18.03 -7.04
CA VAL A 245 -29.84 -19.19 -7.36
C VAL A 245 -28.56 -19.24 -6.54
N HIS A 246 -28.17 -18.12 -5.91
CA HIS A 246 -26.97 -18.01 -5.09
C HIS A 246 -27.31 -18.13 -3.59
N THR A 247 -26.40 -18.73 -2.83
CA THR A 247 -26.55 -18.86 -1.36
C THR A 247 -25.94 -17.68 -0.59
N ASP A 248 -25.23 -16.79 -1.27
CA ASP A 248 -24.55 -15.62 -0.72
C ASP A 248 -24.56 -14.48 -1.77
N SER A 249 -23.93 -13.34 -1.45
CA SER A 249 -23.87 -12.14 -2.26
C SER A 249 -23.47 -12.37 -3.72
N VAL A 250 -24.19 -11.75 -4.65
CA VAL A 250 -23.88 -11.72 -6.09
C VAL A 250 -23.06 -10.48 -6.44
N TRP A 251 -21.89 -10.65 -7.04
CA TRP A 251 -20.93 -9.55 -7.30
C TRP A 251 -20.64 -9.32 -8.78
N ALA A 252 -20.85 -10.33 -9.64
CA ALA A 252 -20.60 -10.25 -11.06
C ALA A 252 -21.82 -10.74 -11.86
N LEU A 253 -22.13 -10.04 -12.95
CA LEU A 253 -23.18 -10.41 -13.89
C LEU A 253 -22.68 -10.20 -15.32
N LEU A 254 -23.10 -11.10 -16.21
CA LEU A 254 -23.04 -10.97 -17.65
C LEU A 254 -24.40 -11.35 -18.23
N ALA A 255 -24.77 -10.77 -19.36
CA ALA A 255 -25.94 -11.18 -20.13
C ALA A 255 -25.52 -11.53 -21.55
N THR A 256 -26.21 -12.50 -22.16
CA THR A 256 -26.03 -12.79 -23.59
C THR A 256 -26.49 -11.61 -24.44
N GLU A 257 -26.03 -11.51 -25.69
CA GLU A 257 -26.40 -10.40 -26.59
C GLU A 257 -27.93 -10.31 -26.82
N SER A 258 -28.60 -11.47 -26.87
CA SER A 258 -30.06 -11.57 -26.98
C SER A 258 -30.80 -11.24 -25.67
N PHE A 259 -30.07 -10.97 -24.58
CA PHE A 259 -30.59 -10.75 -23.23
C PHE A 259 -31.56 -11.86 -22.79
N SER A 260 -31.27 -13.10 -23.20
CA SER A 260 -32.08 -14.30 -22.92
C SER A 260 -31.58 -15.05 -21.70
N HIS A 261 -30.28 -15.02 -21.45
CA HIS A 261 -29.64 -15.70 -20.34
C HIS A 261 -28.77 -14.72 -19.55
N VAL A 262 -28.70 -14.95 -18.25
CA VAL A 262 -27.78 -14.27 -17.34
C VAL A 262 -26.76 -15.25 -16.81
N ILE A 263 -25.50 -14.83 -16.76
CA ILE A 263 -24.42 -15.55 -16.07
C ILE A 263 -24.07 -14.75 -14.83
N SER A 264 -24.12 -15.40 -13.67
CA SER A 264 -23.94 -14.77 -12.38
C SER A 264 -22.89 -15.47 -11.54
N GLY A 265 -22.20 -14.69 -10.71
CA GLY A 265 -21.19 -15.18 -9.78
C GLY A 265 -20.98 -14.24 -8.61
N GLY A 266 -20.48 -14.77 -7.50
CA GLY A 266 -20.23 -13.96 -6.32
C GLY A 266 -19.51 -14.69 -5.20
N ARG A 267 -19.93 -14.43 -3.96
CA ARG A 267 -19.24 -14.86 -2.74
C ARG A 267 -19.31 -16.36 -2.51
N ASP A 268 -20.37 -17.02 -2.98
CA ASP A 268 -20.56 -18.47 -2.91
C ASP A 268 -19.69 -19.26 -3.90
N LYS A 269 -18.87 -18.57 -4.69
CA LYS A 269 -17.89 -19.12 -5.64
C LYS A 269 -18.50 -19.89 -6.82
N LYS A 270 -19.82 -19.89 -6.98
CA LYS A 270 -20.47 -20.59 -8.09
C LYS A 270 -20.63 -19.65 -9.28
N VAL A 271 -20.37 -20.15 -10.49
CA VAL A 271 -20.80 -19.50 -11.73
C VAL A 271 -22.06 -20.21 -12.20
N ILE A 272 -23.16 -19.48 -12.35
CA ILE A 272 -24.46 -20.05 -12.73
C ILE A 272 -24.99 -19.32 -13.96
N MET A 273 -25.41 -20.07 -14.97
CA MET A 273 -26.13 -19.55 -16.14
C MET A 273 -27.62 -19.86 -16.00
N THR A 274 -28.46 -18.82 -16.05
CA THR A 274 -29.90 -18.91 -15.83
C THR A 274 -30.67 -18.34 -17.01
N ASP A 275 -31.69 -19.06 -17.48
CA ASP A 275 -32.63 -18.56 -18.48
C ASP A 275 -33.57 -17.52 -17.85
N LEU A 276 -33.65 -16.33 -18.45
CA LEU A 276 -34.47 -15.22 -17.94
C LEU A 276 -35.97 -15.43 -18.23
N LYS A 277 -36.32 -16.25 -19.22
CA LYS A 277 -37.73 -16.61 -19.49
C LYS A 277 -38.20 -17.69 -18.52
N ASN A 278 -37.34 -18.65 -18.21
CA ASN A 278 -37.64 -19.73 -17.27
C ASN A 278 -36.54 -19.90 -16.21
N ILE A 279 -36.72 -19.27 -15.04
CA ILE A 279 -35.71 -19.27 -13.97
C ILE A 279 -35.41 -20.66 -13.43
N SER A 280 -36.37 -21.59 -13.49
CA SER A 280 -36.12 -22.96 -13.01
C SER A 280 -35.04 -23.66 -13.85
N ASN A 281 -34.76 -23.13 -15.04
CA ASN A 281 -33.73 -23.59 -15.93
C ASN A 281 -32.39 -22.87 -15.66
N SER A 282 -31.72 -23.30 -14.59
CA SER A 282 -30.41 -22.77 -14.17
C SER A 282 -29.36 -23.87 -14.12
N ILE A 283 -28.20 -23.65 -14.72
CA ILE A 283 -27.09 -24.60 -14.76
C ILE A 283 -25.88 -24.00 -14.05
N THR A 284 -25.28 -24.77 -13.14
CA THR A 284 -23.99 -24.41 -12.55
C THR A 284 -22.89 -24.72 -13.55
N VAL A 285 -22.21 -23.68 -14.03
CA VAL A 285 -21.11 -23.76 -14.99
C VAL A 285 -19.86 -24.33 -14.33
N CYS A 286 -19.49 -23.78 -13.18
CA CYS A 286 -18.35 -24.22 -12.38
C CYS A 286 -18.47 -23.75 -10.92
N VAL A 287 -17.58 -24.26 -10.07
CA VAL A 287 -17.35 -23.79 -8.71
C VAL A 287 -15.87 -23.44 -8.60
N GLU A 288 -15.58 -22.16 -8.33
CA GLU A 288 -14.23 -21.63 -8.17
C GLU A 288 -13.67 -21.89 -6.77
N ASP A 289 -12.34 -21.82 -6.64
CA ASP A 289 -11.66 -21.96 -5.35
C ASP A 289 -11.84 -20.71 -4.47
N ALA A 290 -12.12 -19.56 -5.08
CA ALA A 290 -12.23 -18.26 -4.44
C ALA A 290 -13.47 -17.47 -4.91
N PRO A 291 -13.98 -16.53 -4.08
CA PRO A 291 -15.09 -15.65 -4.46
C PRO A 291 -14.89 -14.94 -5.81
N ILE A 292 -15.93 -14.97 -6.65
CA ILE A 292 -15.91 -14.41 -8.00
C ILE A 292 -16.07 -12.89 -7.94
N LEU A 293 -15.21 -12.16 -8.65
CA LEU A 293 -15.21 -10.69 -8.68
C LEU A 293 -15.76 -10.11 -9.99
N LYS A 294 -15.35 -10.68 -11.14
CA LYS A 294 -15.82 -10.24 -12.47
C LYS A 294 -15.71 -11.38 -13.47
N MET A 295 -16.48 -11.26 -14.55
CA MET A 295 -16.49 -12.20 -15.66
C MET A 295 -16.45 -11.43 -16.99
N CYS A 296 -15.92 -12.05 -18.04
CA CYS A 296 -15.98 -11.54 -19.42
C CYS A 296 -16.13 -12.72 -20.40
N PHE A 297 -16.86 -12.53 -21.51
CA PHE A 297 -16.99 -13.57 -22.54
C PHE A 297 -15.68 -13.78 -23.31
N THR A 298 -15.48 -14.98 -23.86
CA THR A 298 -14.54 -15.21 -24.96
C THR A 298 -15.05 -14.57 -26.26
N ALA A 299 -14.18 -14.39 -27.25
CA ALA A 299 -14.52 -13.73 -28.52
C ALA A 299 -15.64 -14.46 -29.30
N ASP A 300 -15.72 -15.79 -29.15
CA ASP A 300 -16.75 -16.65 -29.74
C ASP A 300 -18.02 -16.78 -28.89
N HIS A 301 -18.06 -16.16 -27.70
CA HIS A 301 -19.12 -16.27 -26.71
C HIS A 301 -19.48 -17.70 -26.27
N GLN A 302 -18.59 -18.68 -26.48
CA GLN A 302 -18.80 -20.08 -26.06
C GLN A 302 -18.25 -20.37 -24.66
N ALA A 303 -17.46 -19.45 -24.10
CA ALA A 303 -16.84 -19.59 -22.80
C ALA A 303 -16.81 -18.24 -22.06
N VAL A 304 -16.44 -18.30 -20.79
CA VAL A 304 -16.36 -17.15 -19.89
C VAL A 304 -15.04 -17.17 -19.13
N TRP A 305 -14.31 -16.07 -19.22
CA TRP A 305 -13.18 -15.77 -18.34
C TRP A 305 -13.71 -15.31 -16.98
N VAL A 306 -13.20 -15.91 -15.91
CA VAL A 306 -13.61 -15.66 -14.54
C VAL A 306 -12.41 -15.18 -13.73
N SER A 307 -12.60 -14.04 -13.07
CA SER A 307 -11.65 -13.47 -12.12
C SER A 307 -12.20 -13.59 -10.70
N THR A 308 -11.32 -13.86 -9.75
CA THR A 308 -11.69 -14.13 -8.35
C THR A 308 -10.83 -13.30 -7.39
N SER A 309 -11.05 -13.47 -6.09
CA SER A 309 -10.16 -12.88 -5.07
C SER A 309 -8.77 -13.52 -5.01
N ASP A 310 -8.55 -14.60 -5.74
CA ASP A 310 -7.24 -15.18 -6.02
C ASP A 310 -6.60 -14.54 -7.27
N SER A 311 -5.29 -14.66 -7.42
CA SER A 311 -4.52 -14.06 -8.50
C SER A 311 -4.62 -14.79 -9.84
N SER A 312 -5.11 -16.03 -9.87
CA SER A 312 -5.32 -16.77 -11.12
C SER A 312 -6.61 -16.36 -11.83
N ILE A 313 -6.61 -16.44 -13.16
CA ILE A 313 -7.79 -16.22 -14.01
C ILE A 313 -8.07 -17.52 -14.78
N ARG A 314 -9.31 -18.00 -14.74
CA ARG A 314 -9.72 -19.26 -15.37
C ARG A 314 -10.74 -19.03 -16.48
N CYS A 315 -10.69 -19.80 -17.54
CA CYS A 315 -11.70 -19.81 -18.61
C CYS A 315 -12.56 -21.05 -18.50
N TRP A 316 -13.89 -20.89 -18.53
CA TRP A 316 -14.85 -21.98 -18.38
C TRP A 316 -15.79 -22.05 -19.57
N LYS A 317 -16.05 -23.26 -20.06
CA LYS A 317 -17.00 -23.50 -21.14
C LYS A 317 -18.42 -23.18 -20.69
N LEU A 318 -19.20 -22.47 -21.51
CA LEU A 318 -20.60 -22.19 -21.23
C LEU A 318 -21.51 -23.35 -21.68
N PRO A 319 -22.65 -23.56 -21.00
CA PRO A 319 -23.63 -24.58 -21.39
C PRO A 319 -24.30 -24.20 -22.70
N THR A 320 -24.43 -25.18 -23.58
CA THR A 320 -25.25 -25.11 -24.81
C THR A 320 -26.68 -25.57 -24.56
N GLU A 321 -27.59 -25.37 -25.52
CA GLU A 321 -28.99 -25.83 -25.41
C GLU A 321 -29.15 -27.30 -25.00
N LYS A 322 -28.21 -28.18 -25.39
CA LYS A 322 -28.25 -29.59 -25.00
C LYS A 322 -28.20 -29.78 -23.49
N HIS A 323 -27.43 -28.97 -22.77
CA HIS A 323 -27.29 -29.06 -21.32
C HIS A 323 -28.57 -28.64 -20.59
N PHE A 324 -29.41 -27.81 -21.23
CA PHE A 324 -30.70 -27.40 -20.69
C PHE A 324 -31.83 -28.40 -21.02
N LYS A 325 -31.63 -29.29 -22.00
CA LYS A 325 -32.61 -30.30 -22.44
C LYS A 325 -32.29 -31.71 -21.92
N GLU A 326 -31.01 -32.03 -21.80
CA GLU A 326 -30.45 -33.30 -21.38
C GLU A 326 -29.62 -33.03 -20.11
N GLU A 327 -29.72 -33.87 -19.06
CA GLU A 327 -28.94 -33.74 -17.79
C GLU A 327 -27.44 -34.06 -17.99
N VAL A 328 -26.79 -33.37 -18.93
CA VAL A 328 -25.38 -33.52 -19.26
C VAL A 328 -24.56 -32.68 -18.27
N ARG A 329 -23.61 -33.34 -17.59
CA ARG A 329 -22.73 -32.66 -16.63
C ARG A 329 -21.76 -31.71 -17.34
N MET A 330 -21.55 -30.54 -16.73
CA MET A 330 -20.53 -29.59 -17.17
C MET A 330 -19.11 -30.13 -16.90
N PRO A 331 -18.10 -29.73 -17.69
CA PRO A 331 -16.70 -30.05 -17.43
C PRO A 331 -16.23 -29.53 -16.07
N THR A 332 -15.41 -30.30 -15.36
CA THR A 332 -14.88 -29.91 -14.04
C THR A 332 -13.57 -29.12 -14.14
N ASN A 333 -12.85 -29.21 -15.26
CA ASN A 333 -11.58 -28.51 -15.48
C ASN A 333 -11.80 -27.26 -16.33
N PRO A 334 -11.06 -26.17 -16.07
CA PRO A 334 -11.11 -24.98 -16.92
C PRO A 334 -10.53 -25.27 -18.31
N LEU A 335 -10.99 -24.55 -19.31
CA LEU A 335 -10.46 -24.59 -20.68
C LEU A 335 -9.06 -23.98 -20.78
N SER A 336 -8.81 -22.94 -19.98
CA SER A 336 -7.55 -22.19 -19.96
C SER A 336 -7.29 -21.62 -18.56
N LEU A 337 -6.02 -21.46 -18.21
CA LEU A 337 -5.59 -20.96 -16.91
C LEU A 337 -4.43 -19.96 -17.08
N ILE A 338 -4.68 -18.71 -16.68
CA ILE A 338 -3.62 -17.72 -16.49
C ILE A 338 -3.14 -17.84 -15.04
N GLN A 339 -1.91 -18.30 -14.87
CA GLN A 339 -1.33 -18.57 -13.56
C GLN A 339 -1.10 -17.28 -12.76
N GLY A 340 -1.64 -17.26 -11.54
CA GLY A 340 -1.39 -16.20 -10.56
C GLY A 340 -0.07 -16.37 -9.80
N GLY A 341 0.42 -15.27 -9.23
CA GLY A 341 1.55 -15.25 -8.30
C GLY A 341 1.09 -15.25 -6.84
N ALA A 342 2.01 -15.52 -5.91
CA ALA A 342 1.70 -15.57 -4.49
C ALA A 342 1.64 -14.17 -3.87
N ALA A 343 0.49 -13.84 -3.27
CA ALA A 343 0.28 -12.60 -2.52
C ALA A 343 0.92 -12.70 -1.14
N ILE A 344 1.66 -11.67 -0.70
CA ILE A 344 2.11 -11.59 0.70
C ILE A 344 0.88 -11.36 1.59
N ARG A 345 0.68 -12.25 2.57
CA ARG A 345 -0.48 -12.21 3.48
C ARG A 345 -0.12 -11.75 4.88
N GLN A 346 1.10 -12.04 5.32
CA GLN A 346 1.61 -11.68 6.64
C GLN A 346 3.01 -11.10 6.50
N ALA A 347 3.31 -10.07 7.29
CA ALA A 347 4.64 -9.49 7.40
C ALA A 347 4.90 -9.07 8.85
N VAL A 348 6.11 -9.32 9.33
CA VAL A 348 6.60 -8.88 10.65
C VAL A 348 7.92 -8.14 10.47
N VAL A 349 8.00 -6.94 11.04
CA VAL A 349 9.24 -6.17 11.13
C VAL A 349 10.06 -6.71 12.29
N LEU A 350 11.28 -7.16 12.01
CA LEU A 350 12.20 -7.64 13.05
C LEU A 350 12.68 -6.47 13.95
N ASN A 351 13.25 -6.81 15.10
CA ASN A 351 13.63 -5.84 16.14
C ASN A 351 14.68 -4.82 15.70
N ASP A 352 15.48 -5.14 14.67
CA ASP A 352 16.43 -4.20 14.08
C ASP A 352 15.77 -3.09 13.25
N LYS A 353 14.45 -3.15 13.04
CA LYS A 353 13.69 -2.23 12.17
C LYS A 353 14.34 -2.06 10.80
N ARG A 354 14.92 -3.13 10.25
CA ARG A 354 15.50 -3.15 8.91
C ARG A 354 15.03 -4.35 8.13
N HIS A 355 14.94 -5.50 8.78
CA HIS A 355 14.56 -6.74 8.12
C HIS A 355 13.08 -7.02 8.32
N ILE A 356 12.44 -7.54 7.28
CA ILE A 356 11.04 -7.96 7.31
C ILE A 356 10.96 -9.43 6.95
N LEU A 357 10.30 -10.20 7.80
CA LEU A 357 9.92 -11.57 7.51
C LEU A 357 8.49 -11.58 6.97
N THR A 358 8.28 -12.21 5.82
CA THR A 358 6.95 -12.28 5.18
C THR A 358 6.50 -13.71 4.96
N LYS A 359 5.19 -13.95 4.95
CA LYS A 359 4.56 -15.20 4.54
C LYS A 359 3.56 -14.93 3.42
N ASP A 360 3.66 -15.69 2.34
CA ASP A 360 2.78 -15.56 1.17
C ASP A 360 1.55 -16.50 1.22
N ALA A 361 0.70 -16.41 0.19
CA ALA A 361 -0.50 -17.23 0.03
C ALA A 361 -0.24 -18.72 -0.25
N GLN A 362 1.01 -19.10 -0.53
CA GLN A 362 1.46 -20.47 -0.74
C GLN A 362 2.26 -21.00 0.48
N ASP A 363 2.14 -20.29 1.62
CA ASP A 363 2.84 -20.55 2.87
C ASP A 363 4.38 -20.47 2.79
N ASN A 364 4.93 -19.86 1.73
CA ASN A 364 6.36 -19.62 1.66
C ASN A 364 6.75 -18.42 2.51
N VAL A 365 7.87 -18.57 3.21
CA VAL A 365 8.47 -17.52 4.04
C VAL A 365 9.69 -16.95 3.31
N ALA A 366 9.84 -15.63 3.37
CA ALA A 366 10.97 -14.92 2.78
C ALA A 366 11.37 -13.72 3.66
N ILE A 367 12.64 -13.32 3.55
CA ILE A 367 13.21 -12.20 4.29
C ILE A 367 13.65 -11.09 3.33
N TYR A 368 13.37 -9.84 3.73
CA TYR A 368 13.62 -8.64 2.94
C TYR A 368 14.49 -7.65 3.72
N ASP A 369 15.35 -6.92 3.00
CA ASP A 369 16.08 -5.74 3.51
C ASP A 369 15.30 -4.48 3.09
N VAL A 370 14.79 -3.73 4.07
CA VAL A 370 14.07 -2.48 3.80
C VAL A 370 15.01 -1.40 3.29
N LEU A 371 16.20 -1.25 3.89
CA LEU A 371 17.13 -0.20 3.50
C LEU A 371 17.58 -0.38 2.05
N ARG A 372 17.88 -1.63 1.65
CA ARG A 372 18.31 -1.94 0.29
C ARG A 372 17.16 -2.24 -0.68
N ALA A 373 15.92 -2.12 -0.21
CA ALA A 373 14.69 -2.40 -0.96
C ALA A 373 14.76 -3.68 -1.80
N ARG A 374 15.18 -4.80 -1.20
CA ARG A 374 15.36 -6.08 -1.91
C ARG A 374 15.02 -7.28 -1.05
N LYS A 375 14.62 -8.37 -1.69
CA LYS A 375 14.57 -9.68 -1.06
C LYS A 375 16.00 -10.19 -0.79
N ILE A 376 16.25 -10.74 0.39
CA ILE A 376 17.54 -11.33 0.76
C ILE A 376 17.55 -12.83 0.48
N GLU A 377 16.54 -13.54 0.99
CA GLU A 377 16.51 -15.00 1.00
C GLU A 377 15.06 -15.49 0.97
N ASP A 378 14.82 -16.57 0.22
CA ASP A 378 13.59 -17.33 0.21
C ASP A 378 13.79 -18.59 1.05
N LEU A 379 13.05 -18.70 2.16
CA LEU A 379 13.17 -19.79 3.13
C LEU A 379 12.24 -20.97 2.80
N GLY A 380 11.31 -20.80 1.86
CA GLY A 380 10.32 -21.81 1.50
C GLY A 380 9.27 -22.01 2.59
N GLN A 381 8.65 -23.20 2.64
CA GLN A 381 7.55 -23.51 3.57
C GLN A 381 8.09 -23.88 4.96
N VAL A 382 8.56 -22.89 5.70
CA VAL A 382 8.99 -23.02 7.10
C VAL A 382 7.96 -22.45 8.07
N ASN A 383 8.07 -22.80 9.35
CA ASN A 383 7.18 -22.26 10.38
C ASN A 383 7.49 -20.77 10.63
N PHE A 384 6.56 -19.91 10.22
CA PHE A 384 6.72 -18.45 10.31
C PHE A 384 6.99 -17.93 11.74
N GLN A 385 6.31 -18.46 12.75
CA GLN A 385 6.46 -18.01 14.14
C GLN A 385 7.76 -18.51 14.77
N GLU A 386 8.21 -19.70 14.39
CA GLU A 386 9.48 -20.25 14.85
C GLU A 386 10.64 -19.46 14.23
N GLU A 387 10.56 -19.15 12.94
CA GLU A 387 11.59 -18.37 12.27
C GLU A 387 11.69 -16.93 12.81
N GLU A 388 10.55 -16.32 13.16
CA GLU A 388 10.51 -15.03 13.86
C GLU A 388 11.26 -15.11 15.21
N LYS A 389 11.04 -16.17 15.99
CA LYS A 389 11.72 -16.39 17.27
C LYS A 389 13.21 -16.68 17.09
N ASN A 390 13.58 -17.48 16.10
CA ASN A 390 14.98 -17.83 15.82
C ASN A 390 15.80 -16.60 15.43
N ARG A 391 15.16 -15.62 14.79
CA ARG A 391 15.79 -14.34 14.38
C ARG A 391 15.62 -13.21 15.38
N PHE A 392 15.05 -13.50 16.56
CA PHE A 392 14.92 -12.51 17.62
C PHE A 392 16.30 -12.04 18.08
N LYS A 393 16.50 -10.72 18.06
CA LYS A 393 17.66 -10.06 18.64
C LYS A 393 17.17 -9.15 19.75
N MET A 394 17.83 -9.18 20.91
CA MET A 394 17.51 -8.32 22.05
C MET A 394 18.08 -6.91 21.83
N ILE A 395 17.53 -6.22 20.84
CA ILE A 395 17.87 -4.83 20.48
C ILE A 395 16.58 -4.06 20.26
N TYR A 396 16.56 -2.78 20.60
CA TYR A 396 15.42 -1.92 20.34
C TYR A 396 15.81 -0.77 19.41
N VAL A 397 15.21 -0.73 18.23
CA VAL A 397 15.28 0.39 17.30
C VAL A 397 13.90 1.05 17.20
N PRO A 398 13.80 2.40 17.32
CA PRO A 398 12.54 3.10 17.13
C PRO A 398 11.93 2.83 15.74
N ASN A 399 10.60 2.78 15.66
CA ASN A 399 9.92 2.56 14.38
C ASN A 399 10.04 3.80 13.48
N TRP A 400 10.42 3.61 12.22
CA TRP A 400 10.68 4.71 11.28
C TRP A 400 9.97 4.56 9.92
N PHE A 401 9.24 3.46 9.73
CA PHE A 401 8.43 3.21 8.55
C PHE A 401 7.20 2.38 8.91
N ASN A 402 6.21 2.35 8.01
CA ASN A 402 5.05 1.48 8.10
C ASN A 402 4.97 0.57 6.87
N ILE A 403 4.34 -0.61 7.03
CA ILE A 403 4.15 -1.58 5.95
C ILE A 403 2.68 -1.61 5.55
N ASP A 404 2.43 -1.74 4.25
CA ASP A 404 1.14 -2.08 3.68
C ASP A 404 1.28 -3.28 2.73
N LEU A 405 0.28 -4.17 2.77
CA LEU A 405 0.20 -5.40 1.98
C LEU A 405 -1.02 -5.42 1.06
N LYS A 406 -1.73 -4.29 0.88
CA LYS A 406 -2.97 -4.23 0.08
C LYS A 406 -2.79 -4.76 -1.34
N THR A 407 -1.63 -4.51 -1.96
CA THR A 407 -1.31 -4.95 -3.33
C THR A 407 -0.86 -6.41 -3.41
N GLY A 408 -0.70 -7.09 -2.27
CA GLY A 408 -0.05 -8.40 -2.18
C GLY A 408 1.48 -8.34 -2.37
N MET A 409 2.04 -7.14 -2.48
CA MET A 409 3.46 -6.84 -2.50
C MET A 409 3.83 -5.98 -1.29
N LEU A 410 5.11 -5.98 -0.92
CA LEU A 410 5.59 -5.28 0.25
C LEU A 410 5.73 -3.78 -0.05
N THR A 411 4.80 -2.98 0.44
CA THR A 411 4.82 -1.51 0.29
C THR A 411 5.31 -0.88 1.59
N ILE A 412 6.33 -0.04 1.51
CA ILE A 412 6.94 0.66 2.63
C ILE A 412 6.53 2.14 2.57
N HIS A 413 5.99 2.67 3.66
CA HIS A 413 5.60 4.06 3.81
C HIS A 413 6.52 4.79 4.79
N LEU A 414 7.05 5.93 4.37
CA LEU A 414 7.93 6.83 5.13
C LEU A 414 7.22 8.17 5.34
N GLY A 415 7.35 8.74 6.54
CA GLY A 415 6.87 10.10 6.80
C GLY A 415 5.35 10.24 6.92
N GLN A 416 4.63 9.20 7.39
CA GLN A 416 3.24 9.39 7.86
C GLN A 416 3.19 10.40 9.01
N ASP A 417 4.18 10.30 9.90
CA ASP A 417 4.68 11.42 10.67
C ASP A 417 6.14 11.70 10.29
N GLU A 418 6.47 12.97 10.05
CA GLU A 418 7.78 13.39 9.56
C GLU A 418 8.88 13.08 10.60
N VAL A 419 8.53 13.18 11.89
CA VAL A 419 9.44 12.94 13.01
C VAL A 419 9.84 11.46 13.11
N ASP A 420 8.89 10.55 12.90
CA ASP A 420 9.12 9.12 13.03
C ASP A 420 10.11 8.61 11.98
N CYS A 421 10.10 9.19 10.76
CA CYS A 421 11.04 8.79 9.70
C CYS A 421 12.50 8.89 10.14
N PHE A 422 12.82 9.83 11.03
CA PHE A 422 14.19 10.12 11.47
C PHE A 422 14.47 9.65 12.90
N SER A 423 13.67 8.76 13.48
CA SER A 423 13.88 8.29 14.85
C SER A 423 14.99 7.23 14.99
N ALA A 424 15.29 6.48 13.92
CA ALA A 424 16.18 5.33 13.97
C ALA A 424 17.66 5.69 13.72
N TRP A 425 18.38 6.00 14.81
CA TRP A 425 19.83 6.24 14.83
C TRP A 425 20.62 5.01 15.29
N LEU A 426 21.65 4.63 14.53
CA LEU A 426 22.52 3.49 14.80
C LEU A 426 23.99 3.82 14.47
N SER A 427 24.94 3.01 14.96
CA SER A 427 26.32 3.11 14.50
C SER A 427 26.49 2.54 13.09
N ALA A 428 27.41 3.10 12.30
CA ALA A 428 27.74 2.57 10.97
C ALA A 428 28.12 1.08 11.03
N ARG A 429 28.81 0.64 12.10
CA ARG A 429 29.13 -0.76 12.38
C ARG A 429 27.87 -1.64 12.49
N ASP A 430 26.88 -1.22 13.27
CA ASP A 430 25.65 -2.00 13.49
C ASP A 430 24.81 -2.11 12.21
N VAL A 431 24.87 -1.09 11.35
CA VAL A 431 24.23 -1.10 10.02
C VAL A 431 25.01 -1.97 9.02
N GLY A 432 26.29 -2.29 9.30
CA GLY A 432 27.16 -3.03 8.39
C GLY A 432 27.69 -2.18 7.24
N ILE A 433 27.88 -0.88 7.46
CA ILE A 433 28.53 0.04 6.52
C ILE A 433 30.04 -0.06 6.74
N LYS A 434 30.78 -0.55 5.73
CA LYS A 434 32.23 -0.78 5.85
C LYS A 434 33.07 0.46 5.53
N ASP A 435 32.57 1.34 4.67
CA ASP A 435 33.31 2.49 4.13
C ASP A 435 33.09 3.78 4.93
N ALA A 436 32.57 3.68 6.16
CA ALA A 436 32.37 4.83 7.02
C ALA A 436 33.70 5.36 7.58
N PRO A 437 33.89 6.69 7.73
CA PRO A 437 35.12 7.28 8.26
C PRO A 437 35.47 6.78 9.67
N ASP A 438 34.45 6.53 10.48
CA ASP A 438 34.53 5.95 11.82
C ASP A 438 33.43 4.87 11.96
N PRO A 439 33.75 3.63 12.37
CA PRO A 439 32.74 2.59 12.60
C PRO A 439 31.68 2.97 13.64
N ASP A 440 31.99 3.86 14.59
CA ASP A 440 31.06 4.31 15.62
C ASP A 440 30.26 5.56 15.23
N HIS A 441 30.52 6.10 14.03
CA HIS A 441 29.76 7.20 13.41
C HIS A 441 28.26 6.89 13.38
N LYS A 442 27.43 7.88 13.72
CA LYS A 442 25.97 7.70 13.81
C LYS A 442 25.29 8.02 12.50
N VAL A 443 24.57 7.03 11.98
CA VAL A 443 23.76 7.13 10.77
C VAL A 443 22.28 6.99 11.10
N ASN A 444 21.43 7.53 10.22
CA ASN A 444 19.98 7.51 10.36
C ASN A 444 19.33 6.72 9.22
N TYR A 445 18.54 5.69 9.54
CA TYR A 445 17.92 4.83 8.53
C TYR A 445 17.03 5.57 7.54
N GLY A 446 16.14 6.44 8.01
CA GLY A 446 15.24 7.20 7.14
C GLY A 446 16.00 8.11 6.19
N LYS A 447 17.02 8.83 6.71
CA LYS A 447 17.87 9.69 5.89
C LYS A 447 18.61 8.91 4.80
N LEU A 448 19.25 7.79 5.16
CA LEU A 448 19.98 6.96 4.19
C LEU A 448 19.07 6.42 3.09
N LEU A 449 17.88 5.94 3.46
CA LEU A 449 16.93 5.44 2.47
C LEU A 449 16.41 6.56 1.55
N LEU A 450 16.11 7.75 2.08
CA LEU A 450 15.67 8.88 1.25
C LEU A 450 16.77 9.29 0.27
N GLN A 451 18.03 9.39 0.72
CA GLN A 451 19.15 9.69 -0.16
C GLN A 451 19.29 8.65 -1.29
N ALA A 452 19.13 7.35 -0.98
CA ALA A 452 19.18 6.29 -1.99
C ALA A 452 17.97 6.29 -2.95
N LEU A 453 16.76 6.62 -2.47
CA LEU A 453 15.56 6.70 -3.31
C LEU A 453 15.59 7.87 -4.30
N PHE A 454 16.28 8.95 -3.94
CA PHE A 454 16.41 10.16 -4.75
C PHE A 454 17.81 10.31 -5.37
N GLU A 455 18.63 9.26 -5.38
CA GLU A 455 20.02 9.26 -5.87
C GLU A 455 20.17 9.84 -7.28
N HIS A 456 19.21 9.59 -8.17
CA HIS A 456 19.26 10.04 -9.56
C HIS A 456 18.54 11.38 -9.81
N TRP A 457 17.92 11.97 -8.77
CA TRP A 457 17.22 13.24 -8.90
C TRP A 457 18.20 14.42 -8.92
N ARG A 458 18.18 15.20 -10.00
CA ARG A 458 19.10 16.33 -10.21
C ARG A 458 18.65 17.66 -9.61
N GLY A 459 17.45 17.70 -9.01
CA GLY A 459 16.88 18.92 -8.43
C GLY A 459 17.50 19.34 -7.10
N VAL A 460 18.44 18.54 -6.57
CA VAL A 460 19.08 18.76 -5.29
C VAL A 460 20.59 18.79 -5.47
N GLU A 461 21.24 19.85 -4.99
CA GLU A 461 22.70 19.90 -4.89
C GLU A 461 23.12 18.99 -3.74
N THR A 462 23.60 17.80 -4.08
CA THR A 462 24.23 16.90 -3.11
C THR A 462 25.71 17.25 -3.03
N ASP A 463 26.25 17.28 -1.82
CA ASP A 463 27.67 17.51 -1.61
C ASP A 463 28.47 16.39 -2.29
N PRO A 464 29.38 16.70 -3.23
CA PRO A 464 30.16 15.68 -3.96
C PRO A 464 31.05 14.82 -3.06
N GLU A 465 31.32 15.23 -1.81
CA GLU A 465 32.05 14.41 -0.83
C GLU A 465 31.18 13.34 -0.14
N HIS A 466 29.85 13.44 -0.20
CA HIS A 466 28.94 12.49 0.42
C HIS A 466 28.63 11.30 -0.50
N SER A 467 29.51 10.29 -0.47
CA SER A 467 29.24 9.00 -1.11
C SER A 467 28.06 8.28 -0.45
N LEU A 468 27.11 7.81 -1.27
CA LEU A 468 26.03 6.94 -0.81
C LEU A 468 26.59 5.61 -0.29
N TYR A 469 26.15 5.21 0.90
CA TYR A 469 26.56 3.92 1.47
C TYR A 469 25.93 2.71 0.76
N PHE A 470 24.80 2.91 0.10
CA PHE A 470 24.13 1.90 -0.72
C PHE A 470 23.19 2.56 -1.74
N SER A 471 22.86 1.83 -2.79
CA SER A 471 21.84 2.20 -3.77
C SER A 471 20.63 1.27 -3.68
N VAL A 472 19.48 1.80 -4.09
CA VAL A 472 18.23 1.06 -4.25
C VAL A 472 18.10 0.60 -5.71
N PRO A 473 17.53 -0.57 -6.03
CA PRO A 473 17.33 -0.98 -7.42
C PRO A 473 16.53 0.04 -8.23
N LYS A 474 17.00 0.34 -9.44
CA LYS A 474 16.44 1.40 -10.30
C LYS A 474 14.96 1.20 -10.66
N HIS A 475 14.49 -0.04 -10.71
CA HIS A 475 13.10 -0.37 -11.04
C HIS A 475 12.13 -0.20 -9.88
N ILE A 476 12.61 0.15 -8.67
CA ILE A 476 11.72 0.33 -7.52
C ILE A 476 10.79 1.53 -7.76
N PRO A 477 9.46 1.34 -7.62
CA PRO A 477 8.53 2.45 -7.72
C PRO A 477 8.66 3.37 -6.51
N LEU A 478 8.93 4.65 -6.76
CA LEU A 478 8.87 5.75 -5.81
C LEU A 478 7.52 6.46 -5.94
N ILE A 479 6.78 6.55 -4.84
CA ILE A 479 5.42 7.10 -4.81
C ILE A 479 5.35 8.23 -3.79
N LEU A 480 4.88 9.39 -4.23
CA LEU A 480 4.55 10.54 -3.39
C LEU A 480 3.03 10.61 -3.26
N SER A 481 2.51 10.58 -2.03
CA SER A 481 1.07 10.60 -1.77
C SER A 481 0.72 11.42 -0.54
N GLU A 482 -0.51 11.96 -0.51
CA GLU A 482 -1.08 12.50 0.73
C GLU A 482 -1.33 11.36 1.73
N VAL A 483 -1.20 11.60 3.03
CA VAL A 483 -1.48 10.64 4.11
C VAL A 483 -2.96 10.14 4.13
N GLY A 484 -3.82 10.63 3.24
CA GLY A 484 -5.19 10.14 3.01
C GLY A 484 -5.38 9.29 1.75
N GLY A 485 -4.31 8.92 1.04
CA GLY A 485 -4.34 7.98 -0.10
C GLY A 485 -4.34 8.61 -1.50
N ARG A 486 -4.47 9.94 -1.63
CA ARG A 486 -4.36 10.60 -2.93
C ARG A 486 -2.92 10.57 -3.41
N THR A 487 -2.66 9.91 -4.53
CA THR A 487 -1.34 9.90 -5.15
C THR A 487 -1.06 11.23 -5.83
N LEU A 488 0.10 11.82 -5.54
CA LEU A 488 0.60 13.03 -6.17
C LEU A 488 1.42 12.67 -7.40
N TYR A 489 2.41 11.78 -7.23
CA TYR A 489 3.31 11.37 -8.29
C TYR A 489 3.84 9.94 -8.06
N ARG A 490 4.10 9.21 -9.15
CA ARG A 490 4.73 7.89 -9.17
C ARG A 490 5.79 7.90 -10.26
N VAL A 491 6.99 7.44 -9.94
CA VAL A 491 8.14 7.36 -10.85
C VAL A 491 9.00 6.17 -10.43
N LEU A 492 9.79 5.60 -11.34
CA LEU A 492 10.81 4.61 -10.95
C LEU A 492 12.06 5.35 -10.47
N VAL A 493 12.76 4.81 -9.48
CA VAL A 493 13.99 5.43 -8.94
C VAL A 493 15.01 5.73 -10.06
N GLY A 494 15.14 4.84 -11.04
CA GLY A 494 16.04 5.02 -12.20
C GLY A 494 15.69 6.19 -13.13
N ASP A 495 14.41 6.58 -13.15
CA ASP A 495 13.88 7.54 -14.13
C ASP A 495 13.84 8.97 -13.57
N THR A 496 14.14 9.18 -12.28
CA THR A 496 14.07 10.51 -11.63
C THR A 496 15.03 11.56 -12.22
N SER A 497 15.94 11.14 -13.09
CA SER A 497 16.88 12.02 -13.81
C SER A 497 16.31 12.66 -15.07
N GLY A 498 15.11 12.25 -15.52
CA GLY A 498 14.43 12.83 -16.68
C GLY A 498 14.01 14.28 -16.46
N GLU A 499 13.92 15.08 -17.53
CA GLU A 499 13.61 16.51 -17.44
C GLU A 499 12.17 16.76 -16.94
N THR A 500 11.22 15.96 -17.44
CA THR A 500 9.82 15.97 -17.00
C THR A 500 9.68 15.53 -15.55
N GLU A 501 10.37 14.44 -15.19
CA GLU A 501 10.39 13.87 -13.85
C GLU A 501 10.99 14.85 -12.85
N ASN A 502 12.10 15.50 -13.19
CA ASN A 502 12.77 16.49 -12.36
C ASN A 502 11.85 17.69 -12.04
N THR A 503 11.13 18.18 -13.05
CA THR A 503 10.16 19.27 -12.88
C THR A 503 9.04 18.85 -11.91
N LEU A 504 8.45 17.67 -12.13
CA LEU A 504 7.37 17.15 -11.28
C LEU A 504 7.84 16.85 -9.85
N LEU A 505 9.04 16.32 -9.67
CA LEU A 505 9.63 16.07 -8.36
C LEU A 505 9.87 17.39 -7.61
N SER A 506 10.39 18.41 -8.29
CA SER A 506 10.61 19.74 -7.69
C SER A 506 9.31 20.38 -7.18
N GLU A 507 8.17 20.07 -7.80
CA GLU A 507 6.85 20.55 -7.36
C GLU A 507 6.21 19.69 -6.25
N THR A 508 6.53 18.40 -6.20
CA THR A 508 5.78 17.42 -5.38
C THR A 508 6.52 16.93 -4.15
N VAL A 509 7.85 16.91 -4.15
CA VAL A 509 8.66 16.45 -3.02
C VAL A 509 8.51 17.44 -1.85
N PRO A 510 8.18 16.98 -0.63
CA PRO A 510 8.00 17.87 0.50
C PRO A 510 9.33 18.37 1.08
N ASN A 511 9.32 19.57 1.67
CA ASN A 511 10.54 20.21 2.22
C ASN A 511 11.28 19.37 3.27
N TRP A 512 10.56 18.56 4.06
CA TRP A 512 11.18 17.67 5.06
C TRP A 512 12.06 16.60 4.40
N VAL A 513 11.78 16.19 3.16
CA VAL A 513 12.63 15.29 2.38
C VAL A 513 13.83 16.05 1.84
N ILE A 514 13.60 17.20 1.18
CA ILE A 514 14.66 18.02 0.55
C ILE A 514 15.74 18.40 1.58
N SER A 515 15.32 18.98 2.71
CA SER A 515 16.24 19.39 3.80
C SER A 515 17.08 18.26 4.39
N ASN A 516 16.62 17.01 4.29
CA ASN A 516 17.34 15.83 4.78
C ASN A 516 18.23 15.18 3.71
N ILE A 517 17.89 15.33 2.42
CA ILE A 517 18.75 14.89 1.31
C ILE A 517 19.97 15.82 1.19
N GLU A 518 19.75 17.14 1.26
CA GLU A 518 20.80 18.17 1.22
C GLU A 518 21.69 18.22 2.48
N ASP A 519 21.36 17.44 3.50
CA ASP A 519 21.98 17.50 4.83
C ASP A 519 21.89 18.87 5.54
N ASN A 520 20.94 19.71 5.12
CA ASN A 520 20.67 21.01 5.74
C ASN A 520 19.91 20.89 7.08
N SER A 521 19.34 19.71 7.37
CA SER A 521 18.57 19.45 8.60
C SER A 521 19.43 18.89 9.73
N GLN A 522 19.52 19.62 10.85
CA GLN A 522 20.00 19.08 12.12
C GLN A 522 18.89 18.27 12.80
N ASN A 523 18.72 17.01 12.37
CA ASN A 523 17.85 16.07 13.07
C ASN A 523 18.37 15.85 14.50
N LYS A 524 17.55 16.19 15.50
CA LYS A 524 17.94 16.07 16.91
C LYS A 524 17.96 14.60 17.32
N PHE A 525 19.04 14.20 17.99
CA PHE A 525 19.08 12.90 18.66
C PHE A 525 17.99 12.80 19.71
N ILE A 526 17.35 11.63 19.78
CA ILE A 526 16.38 11.31 20.81
C ILE A 526 17.14 11.16 22.12
N LYS A 527 16.65 11.82 23.18
CA LYS A 527 17.27 11.77 24.50
C LYS A 527 16.43 10.93 25.47
N VAL A 528 17.11 10.15 26.29
CA VAL A 528 16.53 9.40 27.40
C VAL A 528 16.97 10.06 28.70
N GLN A 529 15.98 10.34 29.54
CA GLN A 529 16.20 10.72 30.92
C GLN A 529 16.24 9.48 31.80
N PHE A 530 17.23 9.42 32.70
CA PHE A 530 17.41 8.31 33.61
C PHE A 530 17.99 8.74 34.96
N TYR A 531 17.74 7.95 35.98
CA TYR A 531 18.32 8.08 37.31
C TYR A 531 19.45 7.07 37.48
N LEU A 532 20.52 7.50 38.16
CA LEU A 532 21.64 6.65 38.52
C LEU A 532 21.78 6.61 40.05
N GLN A 533 21.81 5.40 40.60
CA GLN A 533 21.86 5.17 42.04
C GLN A 533 22.90 4.10 42.40
N PRO A 534 23.57 4.20 43.56
CA PRO A 534 24.41 3.12 44.05
C PRO A 534 23.53 1.93 44.45
N HIS A 535 23.98 0.71 44.10
CA HIS A 535 23.35 -0.50 44.60
C HIS A 535 23.55 -0.61 46.13
N SER A 536 22.60 -1.27 46.82
CA SER A 536 22.64 -1.43 48.29
C SER A 536 23.90 -2.11 48.83
N SER A 537 24.62 -2.83 47.97
CA SER A 537 25.86 -3.53 48.28
C SER A 537 27.13 -2.66 48.19
N VAL A 538 27.04 -1.41 47.71
CA VAL A 538 28.22 -0.53 47.59
C VAL A 538 28.57 0.04 48.97
N PRO A 539 29.80 -0.16 49.49
CA PRO A 539 30.20 0.36 50.79
C PRO A 539 30.09 1.89 50.87
N SER A 540 29.50 2.40 51.95
CA SER A 540 29.25 3.84 52.16
C SER A 540 30.52 4.70 52.13
N HIS A 541 31.69 4.14 52.42
CA HIS A 541 32.97 4.85 52.40
C HIS A 541 33.48 5.19 50.98
N LEU A 542 32.94 4.54 49.94
CA LEU A 542 33.26 4.81 48.53
C LEU A 542 32.31 5.84 47.89
N LEU A 543 31.30 6.30 48.64
CA LEU A 543 30.27 7.22 48.15
C LEU A 543 30.46 8.60 48.79
N LYS A 544 30.45 9.66 47.96
CA LYS A 544 30.47 11.05 48.47
C LYS A 544 29.21 11.32 49.31
N GLN A 545 29.38 11.88 50.51
CA GLN A 545 28.31 12.06 51.53
C GLN A 545 27.03 12.75 51.03
N ASP A 546 27.13 13.65 50.05
CA ASP A 546 25.98 14.38 49.48
C ASP A 546 25.07 13.53 48.56
N ARG A 547 25.61 12.46 47.97
CA ARG A 547 24.90 11.67 46.93
C ARG A 547 24.14 10.46 47.49
N MET A 548 24.32 10.14 48.77
CA MET A 548 23.48 9.14 49.45
C MET A 548 22.03 9.61 49.68
N LYS A 549 21.74 10.91 49.49
CA LYS A 549 20.42 11.52 49.78
C LYS A 549 19.56 11.83 48.54
N LYS A 550 20.14 11.93 47.34
CA LYS A 550 19.39 12.22 46.10
C LYS A 550 19.96 11.44 44.90
N PRO A 551 19.10 10.82 44.07
CA PRO A 551 19.53 10.16 42.84
C PRO A 551 20.10 11.16 41.83
N ASP A 552 21.16 10.77 41.13
CA ASP A 552 21.71 11.56 40.04
C ASP A 552 20.77 11.47 38.83
N ARG A 553 20.14 12.59 38.48
CA ARG A 553 19.27 12.69 37.30
C ARG A 553 20.10 13.08 36.08
N LEU A 554 20.22 12.16 35.12
CA LEU A 554 21.03 12.32 33.92
C LEU A 554 20.15 12.32 32.67
N VAL A 555 20.66 12.93 31.60
CA VAL A 555 20.04 12.92 30.28
C VAL A 555 21.12 12.60 29.26
N ALA A 556 20.89 11.56 28.47
CA ALA A 556 21.80 11.08 27.43
C ALA A 556 21.04 10.84 26.13
N ASN A 557 21.76 10.65 25.02
CA ASN A 557 21.14 10.12 23.81
C ASN A 557 20.66 8.68 24.07
N ASP A 558 19.57 8.30 23.42
CA ASP A 558 18.90 7.01 23.60
C ASP A 558 19.79 5.80 23.22
N PHE A 559 20.67 5.99 22.24
CA PHE A 559 21.64 5.00 21.75
C PHE A 559 22.95 4.92 22.56
N ILE A 560 23.07 5.62 23.69
CA ILE A 560 24.26 5.49 24.55
C ILE A 560 24.33 4.07 25.12
N GLN A 561 25.50 3.44 25.01
CA GLN A 561 25.79 2.12 25.58
C GLN A 561 25.99 2.17 27.09
N CYS A 562 25.61 1.09 27.78
CA CYS A 562 25.82 0.92 29.21
C CYS A 562 27.30 1.07 29.60
N ARG A 563 28.24 0.62 28.75
CA ARG A 563 29.68 0.83 28.94
C ARG A 563 30.07 2.30 29.14
N LYS A 564 29.47 3.23 28.38
CA LYS A 564 29.76 4.67 28.53
C LYS A 564 29.18 5.24 29.82
N VAL A 565 28.08 4.66 30.32
CA VAL A 565 27.53 5.00 31.64
C VAL A 565 28.46 4.49 32.75
N ALA A 566 29.04 3.30 32.58
CA ALA A 566 30.07 2.76 33.48
C ALA A 566 31.35 3.61 33.49
N GLU A 567 31.83 4.05 32.32
CA GLU A 567 32.94 5.00 32.20
C GLU A 567 32.62 6.32 32.93
N HIS A 568 31.40 6.84 32.80
CA HIS A 568 30.97 8.04 33.53
C HIS A 568 30.99 7.85 35.05
N ILE A 569 30.58 6.67 35.54
CA ILE A 569 30.68 6.33 36.97
C ILE A 569 32.15 6.32 37.41
N LEU A 570 33.03 5.70 36.61
CA LEU A 570 34.46 5.64 36.92
C LEU A 570 35.06 7.04 37.02
N GLU A 571 34.88 7.88 35.99
CA GLU A 571 35.51 9.19 35.88
C GLU A 571 34.97 10.22 36.87
N LYS A 572 33.65 10.25 37.08
CA LYS A 572 33.01 11.34 37.85
C LYS A 572 32.56 10.94 39.25
N LEU A 573 32.31 9.66 39.49
CA LEU A 573 31.82 9.16 40.78
C LEU A 573 32.94 8.52 41.62
N LEU A 574 33.93 7.90 40.98
CA LEU A 574 35.05 7.21 41.66
C LEU A 574 36.41 7.89 41.45
N GLY A 575 36.60 8.62 40.35
CA GLY A 575 37.79 9.42 40.06
C GLY A 575 37.82 10.72 40.88
N ASP A 576 39.00 11.07 41.39
CA ASP A 576 39.20 12.34 42.08
C ASP A 576 39.18 13.48 41.06
N GLY A 577 38.44 14.54 41.36
CA GLY A 577 38.12 15.57 40.39
C GLY A 577 39.32 16.45 40.08
N THR A 578 39.85 16.40 38.86
CA THR A 578 40.73 17.47 38.36
C THR A 578 39.87 18.51 37.63
N ALA A 579 39.35 19.47 38.40
CA ALA A 579 38.93 20.76 37.85
C ALA A 579 40.20 21.54 37.47
N SER A 580 40.49 21.65 36.18
CA SER A 580 41.60 22.46 35.68
C SER A 580 41.30 23.96 35.90
N SER A 581 42.09 24.59 36.76
CA SER A 581 42.29 26.04 36.78
C SER A 581 43.70 26.33 36.22
N PRO A 582 43.91 27.35 35.37
CA PRO A 582 45.20 27.58 34.75
C PRO A 582 46.12 28.33 35.70
N GLY A 583 47.23 27.71 36.11
CA GLY A 583 48.31 28.34 36.88
C GLY A 583 49.63 27.64 36.59
N CYS A 584 50.65 28.42 36.23
CA CYS A 584 51.97 27.96 35.80
C CYS A 584 52.82 27.42 36.96
N GLY A 585 53.78 26.53 36.65
CA GLY A 585 54.89 26.17 37.53
C GLY A 585 55.44 24.78 37.23
N ASP A 586 56.75 24.72 36.97
CA ASP A 586 57.53 23.59 36.48
C ASP A 586 57.64 22.37 37.44
N ALA A 587 57.87 21.22 36.77
CA ALA A 587 58.62 20.03 37.18
C ALA A 587 58.56 19.54 38.63
N ASP A 588 57.88 18.41 38.86
CA ASP A 588 58.51 17.26 39.48
C ASP A 588 57.76 15.95 39.18
N THR A 589 58.51 14.96 38.72
CA THR A 589 58.09 13.58 38.50
C THR A 589 57.74 12.91 39.82
N SER A 590 56.45 12.83 40.13
CA SER A 590 55.89 11.73 40.94
C SER A 590 54.49 11.42 40.42
N SER A 591 54.34 10.22 39.87
CA SER A 591 53.08 9.67 39.40
C SER A 591 52.04 9.68 40.52
N PRO A 592 50.88 10.34 40.38
CA PRO A 592 49.80 10.17 41.33
C PRO A 592 49.22 8.77 41.12
N SER A 593 49.15 8.00 42.20
CA SER A 593 48.55 6.67 42.26
C SER A 593 47.11 6.71 41.75
N ASN A 594 46.93 6.32 40.49
CA ASN A 594 45.65 6.07 39.89
C ASN A 594 45.01 4.92 40.69
N ASN A 595 43.94 5.18 41.45
CA ASN A 595 43.17 4.09 42.04
C ASN A 595 42.66 3.24 40.88
N GLY A 596 43.30 2.08 40.68
CA GLY A 596 43.30 1.28 39.46
C GLY A 596 42.00 0.51 39.22
N TYR A 597 40.88 1.23 39.19
CA TYR A 597 39.60 0.65 38.81
C TYR A 597 39.46 0.68 37.29
N ASN A 598 39.09 -0.47 36.70
CA ASN A 598 38.79 -0.58 35.27
C ASN A 598 37.26 -0.54 35.06
N VAL A 599 36.80 -0.12 33.90
CA VAL A 599 35.38 -0.10 33.50
C VAL A 599 34.72 -1.47 33.70
N ASP A 600 35.49 -2.55 33.47
CA ASP A 600 35.05 -3.94 33.67
C ASP A 600 34.73 -4.30 35.14
N GLN A 601 35.09 -3.45 36.10
CA GLN A 601 34.77 -3.62 37.52
C GLN A 601 33.47 -2.91 37.93
N ILE A 602 32.82 -2.20 37.01
CA ILE A 602 31.56 -1.52 37.26
C ILE A 602 30.43 -2.35 36.65
N GLU A 603 29.59 -2.90 37.51
CA GLU A 603 28.41 -3.65 37.11
C GLU A 603 27.19 -2.73 37.17
N LEU A 604 26.51 -2.59 36.03
CA LEU A 604 25.24 -1.87 35.94
C LEU A 604 24.09 -2.87 36.03
N THR A 605 23.08 -2.53 36.83
CA THR A 605 21.85 -3.32 36.97
C THR A 605 20.60 -2.47 36.79
N CYS A 606 19.52 -3.10 36.30
CA CYS A 606 18.19 -2.51 36.18
C CYS A 606 17.17 -3.60 36.53
N ASN A 607 16.22 -3.31 37.43
CA ASN A 607 15.26 -4.29 37.96
C ASN A 607 15.93 -5.61 38.42
N GLU A 608 17.03 -5.51 39.19
CA GLU A 608 17.84 -6.65 39.68
C GLU A 608 18.53 -7.50 38.59
N GLN A 609 18.47 -7.10 37.31
CA GLN A 609 19.15 -7.77 36.21
C GLN A 609 20.45 -7.05 35.84
N VAL A 610 21.54 -7.81 35.71
CA VAL A 610 22.83 -7.31 35.21
C VAL A 610 22.74 -6.95 33.73
N LEU A 611 23.22 -5.76 33.39
CA LEU A 611 23.18 -5.22 32.03
C LEU A 611 24.46 -5.58 31.27
N ASP A 612 24.31 -6.01 30.02
CA ASP A 612 25.44 -6.16 29.11
C ASP A 612 26.01 -4.77 28.78
N PRO A 613 27.33 -4.53 28.93
CA PRO A 613 27.96 -3.27 28.59
C PRO A 613 27.69 -2.77 27.16
N LEU A 614 27.42 -3.67 26.21
CA LEU A 614 27.14 -3.34 24.81
C LEU A 614 25.67 -2.91 24.57
N MET A 615 24.75 -3.17 25.50
CA MET A 615 23.36 -2.73 25.37
C MET A 615 23.24 -1.20 25.45
N ASP A 616 22.35 -0.63 24.62
CA ASP A 616 22.02 0.79 24.68
C ASP A 616 20.85 1.08 25.64
N LEU A 617 20.77 2.33 26.12
CA LEU A 617 19.78 2.76 27.11
C LEU A 617 18.33 2.53 26.64
N ARG A 618 18.06 2.72 25.33
CA ARG A 618 16.74 2.45 24.75
C ARG A 618 16.37 0.96 24.79
N THR A 619 17.31 0.05 24.56
CA THR A 619 17.10 -1.41 24.68
C THR A 619 16.83 -1.79 26.13
N VAL A 620 17.61 -1.24 27.07
CA VAL A 620 17.38 -1.45 28.51
C VAL A 620 15.99 -0.94 28.92
N LYS A 621 15.63 0.28 28.48
CA LYS A 621 14.32 0.87 28.78
C LYS A 621 13.17 0.03 28.21
N HIS A 622 13.32 -0.48 27.00
CA HIS A 622 12.27 -1.24 26.32
C HIS A 622 12.10 -2.67 26.88
N PHE A 623 13.18 -3.42 27.06
CA PHE A 623 13.12 -4.84 27.41
C PHE A 623 13.23 -5.14 28.90
N ILE A 624 13.92 -4.31 29.69
CA ILE A 624 14.24 -4.62 31.10
C ILE A 624 13.42 -3.73 32.03
N TRP A 625 13.41 -2.42 31.80
CA TRP A 625 12.69 -1.47 32.67
C TRP A 625 11.17 -1.65 32.61
N LYS A 626 10.60 -1.71 31.40
CA LYS A 626 9.16 -1.93 31.14
C LYS A 626 8.18 -1.02 31.91
N SER A 627 8.64 0.13 32.40
CA SER A 627 7.83 1.13 33.10
C SER A 627 7.75 2.43 32.29
N SER A 628 6.64 3.16 32.43
CA SER A 628 6.44 4.48 31.83
C SER A 628 7.21 5.60 32.55
N SER A 629 7.69 5.34 33.77
CA SER A 629 8.56 6.26 34.51
C SER A 629 9.96 6.35 33.90
N ASP A 630 10.72 7.38 34.29
CA ASP A 630 12.12 7.51 33.91
C ASP A 630 12.93 6.26 34.29
N LEU A 631 13.85 5.87 33.41
CA LEU A 631 14.70 4.69 33.59
C LEU A 631 15.54 4.86 34.86
N THR A 632 15.64 3.84 35.70
CA THR A 632 16.52 3.86 36.88
C THR A 632 17.57 2.77 36.76
N LEU A 633 18.83 3.16 36.83
CA LEU A 633 19.99 2.27 36.78
C LEU A 633 20.69 2.26 38.13
N TYR A 634 21.10 1.07 38.56
CA TYR A 634 21.92 0.88 39.75
C TYR A 634 23.33 0.48 39.34
N TYR A 635 24.33 0.90 40.09
CA TYR A 635 25.72 0.48 39.86
C TYR A 635 26.34 -0.17 41.09
N LYS A 636 27.19 -1.17 40.85
CA LYS A 636 27.95 -1.91 41.85
C LYS A 636 29.42 -1.98 41.42
N ILE A 637 30.32 -1.95 42.40
CA ILE A 637 31.76 -2.12 42.18
C ILE A 637 32.11 -3.57 42.51
N ILE A 638 32.67 -4.29 41.55
CA ILE A 638 33.18 -5.64 41.75
C ILE A 638 34.67 -5.54 42.03
N THR A 639 35.05 -5.76 43.29
CA THR A 639 36.44 -6.07 43.64
C THR A 639 36.73 -7.49 43.19
N LYS A 640 37.69 -7.66 42.27
CA LYS A 640 38.29 -8.98 42.00
C LYS A 640 39.16 -9.42 43.16
#